data_AF-A0A0N1FZN9-F1
#
_entry.id   AF-A0A0N1FZN9-F1
#
_cell.length_a   1.000
_cell.length_b   1.000
_cell.length_c   1.000
_cell.angle_alpha   90.00
_cell.angle_beta   90.00
_cell.angle_gamma   90.00
#
_symmetry.space_group_name_H-M   'P 1'
#
loop_
_entity.id
_entity.type
_entity.pdbx_description
1 polymer ?
#
loop_
_entity_poly.entity_id
_entity_poly.type
_entity_poly.pdbx_seq_one_letter_code
_entity_poly.pdbx_strand_id
1 'polypeptide(L)'
;GGGGRGGGGGRGGGRGGGGWGGGGGGRVGGGGGGGGGGGGVWEPGKVVTLPHPRKSKPDWERRTAAYGSSWLPNPYAWPVDQYEDDRPGATASYSRPSSTLPSREYGIWWTDGAGTILVDGLFTDKPLFGRVVNLHGEEQATLPVDRNKLQRYDGQLVHDRSVKAIDELVNCPGLLSPGWLHDMYMDDHQLAETITTRAAQRNISWKIHNWTLGVGRTGFFPPDLLFLPAVAGTRPWPEMHHDTVAALMLLLVPEPVARWRLRALHQDLPAEGVPTAGPFDLFLLSEFGSKGSAAWADRLIQAGRFYAEVRDEQQDISGSPSSEHAIFPWRSPAKPVSPQDVVTAMVHTRMSADHIARRLRDLGYDVPSLGSLAAATADDVPLLVVTTSVGEKTERLDPVRETSNSLMYATGTHPGHVLPPGSMVPLAHLQAQEYPAWAARRLRELGYTLPDRLPAVGPLPASDQAAARALLRHPRYPAPSDGCEVTTGQVLYVAARTSQDPQVVADQLTRLGFSVPTSVTYPVLAQWHRSVVREEQTHEEFYFPQPDLRDPEVRMACTDFELPIVGAPNFGRIRVTRSYDTAPSTAHSRISTLIIEEIANRSFLTHSWTKIRSAARSAHTPDTSLSRFLTSIRPLRQGATPHHIRLTELTSAAIVLNRPFRELAAAANRLGLHHDAEDWWPPEESEG
;
A
#
# COMPACT_ATOMS: atom_id res chain seq x y z
N GLY A 1 26.24 -34.38 62.37
CA GLY A 1 25.93 -32.94 62.36
C GLY A 1 24.99 -32.72 61.19
N GLY A 2 23.79 -32.17 61.34
CA GLY A 2 23.34 -30.98 62.07
C GLY A 2 22.68 -30.11 60.99
N GLY A 3 21.41 -29.76 60.96
CA GLY A 3 20.41 -29.57 62.02
C GLY A 3 19.97 -28.11 61.93
N GLY A 4 18.73 -27.82 61.52
CA GLY A 4 18.23 -26.44 61.41
C GLY A 4 16.76 -26.33 61.05
N ARG A 5 15.90 -26.48 62.06
CA ARG A 5 14.46 -26.14 62.08
C ARG A 5 14.27 -24.73 62.67
N GLY A 6 13.20 -24.05 62.24
CA GLY A 6 12.53 -22.95 62.95
C GLY A 6 11.44 -22.35 62.04
N GLY A 7 10.16 -22.22 62.38
CA GLY A 7 9.48 -22.35 63.66
C GLY A 7 9.07 -20.99 64.24
N GLY A 8 7.79 -20.59 64.07
CA GLY A 8 7.15 -19.44 64.75
C GLY A 8 6.28 -18.62 63.79
N GLY A 9 4.95 -18.45 63.91
CA GLY A 9 4.07 -18.48 65.07
C GLY A 9 3.76 -17.06 65.54
N GLY A 10 2.56 -16.53 65.26
CA GLY A 10 2.14 -15.21 65.75
C GLY A 10 0.71 -14.82 65.34
N ARG A 11 -0.20 -14.90 66.30
CA ARG A 11 -1.64 -14.53 66.24
C ARG A 11 -1.86 -13.05 66.60
N GLY A 12 -3.01 -12.52 66.19
CA GLY A 12 -3.71 -11.38 66.82
C GLY A 12 -4.48 -10.56 65.77
N GLY A 13 -5.77 -10.24 65.83
CA GLY A 13 -6.75 -10.24 66.92
C GLY A 13 -7.32 -8.82 67.12
N GLY A 14 -8.63 -8.63 66.92
CA GLY A 14 -9.42 -7.42 67.33
C GLY A 14 -10.17 -6.78 66.14
N ARG A 15 -11.49 -6.91 65.95
CA ARG A 15 -12.70 -6.48 66.72
C ARG A 15 -12.85 -4.96 66.94
N GLY A 16 -13.96 -4.44 66.42
CA GLY A 16 -14.68 -3.21 66.77
C GLY A 16 -15.52 -2.77 65.57
N GLY A 17 -16.85 -2.61 65.56
CA GLY A 17 -17.85 -2.50 66.63
C GLY A 17 -18.54 -1.12 66.58
N GLY A 18 -19.83 -1.08 66.22
CA GLY A 18 -20.73 0.09 66.34
C GLY A 18 -21.11 0.73 64.99
N GLY A 19 -22.33 1.13 64.67
CA GLY A 19 -23.59 1.18 65.43
C GLY A 19 -24.54 2.22 64.78
N TRP A 20 -25.76 1.78 64.44
CA TRP A 20 -27.08 2.45 64.47
C TRP A 20 -27.35 3.87 63.91
N GLY A 21 -28.49 3.96 63.20
CA GLY A 21 -29.29 5.16 62.92
C GLY A 21 -29.39 5.45 61.42
N GLY A 22 -30.53 5.57 60.73
CA GLY A 22 -31.93 5.71 61.11
C GLY A 22 -32.61 6.57 60.03
N GLY A 23 -33.71 6.08 59.44
CA GLY A 23 -34.81 6.85 58.85
C GLY A 23 -34.56 7.78 57.65
N GLY A 24 -35.32 7.57 56.57
CA GLY A 24 -35.51 8.59 55.53
C GLY A 24 -36.14 8.05 54.26
N GLY A 25 -37.47 7.98 54.23
CA GLY A 25 -38.21 7.66 53.01
C GLY A 25 -38.08 8.76 51.96
N GLY A 26 -38.05 8.35 50.69
CA GLY A 26 -38.02 9.25 49.54
C GLY A 26 -38.26 8.47 48.25
N ARG A 27 -39.54 8.32 47.89
CA ARG A 27 -39.95 7.96 46.53
C ARG A 27 -39.48 9.06 45.58
N VAL A 28 -38.63 8.74 44.61
CA VAL A 28 -38.59 9.41 43.32
C VAL A 28 -38.30 8.35 42.26
N GLY A 29 -39.26 8.19 41.34
CA GLY A 29 -39.09 7.37 40.16
C GLY A 29 -38.12 8.02 39.19
N GLY A 30 -37.21 7.23 38.64
CA GLY A 30 -36.33 7.61 37.55
C GLY A 30 -36.03 6.38 36.73
N GLY A 31 -36.75 6.21 35.61
CA GLY A 31 -36.48 5.16 34.64
C GLY A 31 -35.13 5.40 33.98
N GLY A 32 -34.10 4.71 34.46
CA GLY A 32 -32.82 4.58 33.77
C GLY A 32 -32.85 3.35 32.87
N GLY A 33 -32.99 3.57 31.56
CA GLY A 33 -32.79 2.52 30.56
C GLY A 33 -31.32 2.08 30.58
N GLY A 34 -31.03 0.98 31.27
CA GLY A 34 -29.74 0.30 31.19
C GLY A 34 -29.55 -0.27 29.80
N GLY A 35 -28.69 0.35 28.99
CA GLY A 35 -28.14 -0.26 27.79
C GLY A 35 -27.23 -1.41 28.21
N GLY A 36 -27.77 -2.63 28.24
CA GLY A 36 -26.98 -3.84 28.47
C GLY A 36 -26.02 -4.07 27.31
N GLY A 37 -24.73 -3.77 27.53
CA GLY A 37 -23.65 -4.27 26.68
C GLY A 37 -23.55 -5.78 26.87
N GLY A 38 -24.14 -6.56 25.96
CA GLY A 38 -24.04 -8.02 25.97
C GLY A 38 -22.62 -8.45 25.58
N GLY A 39 -21.78 -8.72 26.58
CA GLY A 39 -20.52 -9.45 26.37
C GLY A 39 -20.84 -10.91 26.06
N GLY A 40 -20.88 -11.28 24.79
CA GLY A 40 -21.01 -12.67 24.36
C GLY A 40 -19.70 -13.41 24.59
N VAL A 41 -19.76 -14.52 25.32
CA VAL A 41 -18.64 -15.49 25.40
C VAL A 41 -18.58 -16.25 24.08
N TRP A 42 -17.40 -16.29 23.46
CA TRP A 42 -17.18 -17.04 22.22
C TRP A 42 -16.98 -18.53 22.54
N GLU A 43 -17.84 -19.41 22.02
CA GLU A 43 -17.69 -20.87 22.11
C GLU A 43 -17.30 -21.44 20.73
N PRO A 44 -16.17 -22.16 20.59
CA PRO A 44 -15.77 -22.75 19.32
C PRO A 44 -16.86 -23.69 18.76
N GLY A 45 -17.33 -23.39 17.55
CA GLY A 45 -18.34 -24.22 16.84
C GLY A 45 -19.81 -23.91 17.14
N LYS A 46 -20.13 -22.93 18.00
CA LYS A 46 -21.52 -22.45 18.17
C LYS A 46 -21.74 -21.08 17.54
N VAL A 47 -22.72 -21.00 16.65
CA VAL A 47 -23.22 -19.74 16.08
C VAL A 47 -24.01 -18.99 17.16
N VAL A 48 -23.42 -17.94 17.75
CA VAL A 48 -24.11 -17.06 18.72
C VAL A 48 -24.69 -15.85 17.97
N THR A 49 -26.02 -15.74 17.89
CA THR A 49 -26.72 -14.59 17.30
C THR A 49 -26.72 -13.43 18.31
N LEU A 50 -26.13 -12.28 17.96
CA LEU A 50 -26.27 -11.05 18.75
C LEU A 50 -27.42 -10.20 18.18
N PRO A 51 -28.22 -9.52 19.02
CA PRO A 51 -29.33 -8.70 18.54
C PRO A 51 -28.83 -7.41 17.86
N HIS A 52 -29.34 -7.14 16.66
CA HIS A 52 -29.09 -5.92 15.89
C HIS A 52 -29.88 -4.73 16.49
N PRO A 53 -29.29 -3.54 16.68
CA PRO A 53 -30.05 -2.37 17.07
C PRO A 53 -30.88 -1.84 15.89
N ARG A 54 -32.22 -1.85 16.02
CA ARG A 54 -33.13 -1.22 15.06
C ARG A 54 -32.97 0.30 15.10
N LYS A 55 -32.63 0.93 13.98
CA LYS A 55 -32.87 2.37 13.72
C LYS A 55 -33.71 2.52 12.46
N SER A 56 -34.72 3.40 12.52
CA SER A 56 -35.66 3.72 11.44
C SER A 56 -34.99 4.51 10.30
N LYS A 57 -35.44 4.28 9.06
CA LYS A 57 -34.91 4.89 7.82
C LYS A 57 -35.50 6.29 7.53
N PRO A 58 -34.74 7.23 6.91
CA PRO A 58 -35.25 8.46 6.32
C PRO A 58 -35.50 8.39 4.79
N ASP A 59 -36.33 9.33 4.30
CA ASP A 59 -37.13 9.34 3.07
C ASP A 59 -36.41 9.63 1.73
N TRP A 60 -35.06 9.60 1.66
CA TRP A 60 -34.32 9.97 0.44
C TRP A 60 -34.09 8.82 -0.56
N GLU A 61 -34.48 7.59 -0.21
CA GLU A 61 -34.27 6.35 -0.99
C GLU A 61 -35.09 6.24 -2.30
N ARG A 62 -35.94 7.21 -2.68
CA ARG A 62 -36.79 7.12 -3.89
C ARG A 62 -36.18 7.67 -5.20
N ARG A 63 -34.98 8.26 -5.20
CA ARG A 63 -34.45 8.96 -6.39
C ARG A 63 -33.36 8.24 -7.20
N THR A 64 -32.87 7.08 -6.78
CA THR A 64 -31.71 6.41 -7.43
C THR A 64 -32.08 5.32 -8.44
N ALA A 65 -33.37 5.04 -8.68
CA ALA A 65 -33.82 3.93 -9.54
C ALA A 65 -33.72 4.19 -11.07
N ALA A 66 -33.09 5.28 -11.53
CA ALA A 66 -33.14 5.70 -12.93
C ALA A 66 -31.86 5.45 -13.77
N TYR A 67 -30.77 4.92 -13.19
CA TYR A 67 -29.57 4.54 -13.95
C TYR A 67 -29.24 3.07 -13.75
N GLY A 68 -30.03 2.20 -14.38
CA GLY A 68 -29.72 0.79 -14.54
C GLY A 68 -28.83 0.58 -15.76
N SER A 69 -27.51 0.68 -15.60
CA SER A 69 -26.55 0.11 -16.55
C SER A 69 -26.15 -1.29 -16.07
N SER A 70 -26.10 -2.24 -17.01
CA SER A 70 -25.92 -3.68 -16.85
C SER A 70 -24.81 -4.10 -15.88
N TRP A 71 -25.19 -4.79 -14.81
CA TRP A 71 -24.30 -5.46 -13.87
C TRP A 71 -23.88 -6.81 -14.44
N LEU A 72 -22.74 -6.87 -15.12
CA LEU A 72 -22.05 -8.13 -15.41
C LEU A 72 -21.08 -8.42 -14.26
N PRO A 73 -20.99 -9.67 -13.75
CA PRO A 73 -20.00 -10.06 -12.73
C PRO A 73 -18.59 -9.72 -13.23
N ASN A 74 -17.75 -9.14 -12.37
CA ASN A 74 -16.37 -8.84 -12.72
C ASN A 74 -15.51 -10.10 -12.56
N PRO A 75 -14.98 -10.73 -13.63
CA PRO A 75 -14.16 -11.93 -13.52
C PRO A 75 -12.70 -11.64 -13.12
N TYR A 76 -12.37 -10.38 -12.84
CA TYR A 76 -11.14 -10.00 -12.16
C TYR A 76 -11.38 -9.55 -10.72
N ALA A 77 -12.65 -9.43 -10.30
CA ALA A 77 -12.90 -9.57 -8.88
C ALA A 77 -12.42 -10.97 -8.57
N TRP A 78 -11.36 -11.04 -7.77
CA TRP A 78 -11.08 -12.28 -7.07
C TRP A 78 -12.39 -12.74 -6.40
N PRO A 79 -12.66 -14.03 -6.15
CA PRO A 79 -13.98 -14.45 -5.66
C PRO A 79 -14.21 -13.93 -4.22
N VAL A 80 -14.58 -12.66 -4.11
CA VAL A 80 -15.05 -11.94 -2.93
C VAL A 80 -16.58 -11.91 -2.96
N ASP A 81 -17.19 -12.33 -4.09
CA ASP A 81 -18.63 -12.35 -4.44
C ASP A 81 -19.51 -13.28 -3.56
N GLN A 82 -19.11 -13.60 -2.33
CA GLN A 82 -20.01 -14.20 -1.34
C GLN A 82 -20.32 -13.28 -0.14
N TYR A 83 -19.85 -12.03 -0.12
CA TYR A 83 -19.90 -11.19 1.09
C TYR A 83 -20.56 -9.80 0.98
N GLU A 84 -21.30 -9.48 -0.08
CA GLU A 84 -21.99 -8.17 -0.18
C GLU A 84 -23.35 -8.16 0.56
N ASP A 85 -23.38 -7.53 1.75
CA ASP A 85 -24.60 -6.92 2.36
C ASP A 85 -24.57 -5.41 2.04
N ASP A 86 -25.38 -5.01 1.07
CA ASP A 86 -25.42 -3.68 0.46
C ASP A 86 -26.00 -2.60 1.39
N ARG A 87 -25.13 -1.91 2.14
CA ARG A 87 -25.46 -0.63 2.77
C ARG A 87 -24.37 0.43 2.53
N PRO A 88 -24.60 1.43 1.67
CA PRO A 88 -23.69 2.56 1.53
C PRO A 88 -23.74 3.41 2.80
N GLY A 89 -22.64 3.42 3.55
CA GLY A 89 -22.47 4.22 4.78
C GLY A 89 -22.33 3.42 6.07
N ALA A 90 -22.41 2.09 6.04
CA ALA A 90 -21.96 1.27 7.16
C ALA A 90 -20.43 1.18 7.13
N THR A 91 -19.75 1.54 8.23
CA THR A 91 -18.38 1.09 8.49
C THR A 91 -18.30 -0.39 8.13
N ALA A 92 -17.38 -0.78 7.25
CA ALA A 92 -17.22 -2.14 6.70
C ALA A 92 -17.78 -3.16 7.70
N SER A 93 -18.99 -3.63 7.42
CA SER A 93 -19.64 -4.62 8.26
C SER A 93 -18.74 -5.83 8.17
N TYR A 94 -17.97 -6.10 9.22
CA TYR A 94 -17.16 -7.30 9.33
C TYR A 94 -18.14 -8.48 9.28
N SER A 95 -18.41 -8.97 8.08
CA SER A 95 -19.23 -10.14 7.85
C SER A 95 -18.61 -11.26 8.67
N ARG A 96 -19.45 -11.89 9.49
CA ARG A 96 -19.00 -13.00 10.34
C ARG A 96 -18.38 -14.06 9.43
N PRO A 97 -17.21 -14.59 9.78
CA PRO A 97 -16.59 -15.64 8.98
C PRO A 97 -17.55 -16.83 8.90
N SER A 98 -17.73 -17.36 7.69
CA SER A 98 -18.61 -18.51 7.45
C SER A 98 -17.91 -19.83 7.81
N SER A 99 -16.58 -19.83 7.79
CA SER A 99 -15.74 -20.98 8.10
C SER A 99 -14.68 -20.63 9.14
N THR A 100 -14.42 -21.56 10.05
CA THR A 100 -13.34 -21.45 11.03
C THR A 100 -12.60 -22.77 11.15
N LEU A 101 -11.27 -22.72 11.12
CA LEU A 101 -10.39 -23.86 11.28
C LEU A 101 -9.55 -23.67 12.56
N PRO A 102 -9.75 -24.49 13.61
CA PRO A 102 -9.00 -24.36 14.84
C PRO A 102 -7.56 -24.87 14.69
N SER A 103 -6.58 -24.04 15.09
CA SER A 103 -5.21 -24.43 15.41
C SER A 103 -5.00 -24.36 16.92
N ARG A 104 -5.37 -25.45 17.58
CA ARG A 104 -5.49 -25.52 19.05
C ARG A 104 -4.16 -25.39 19.76
N GLU A 105 -3.07 -25.83 19.14
CA GLU A 105 -1.74 -25.77 19.74
C GLU A 105 -1.28 -24.33 19.97
N TYR A 106 -1.69 -23.40 19.10
CA TYR A 106 -1.22 -22.02 19.12
C TYR A 106 -2.29 -21.01 19.55
N GLY A 107 -3.49 -21.48 19.93
CA GLY A 107 -4.61 -20.62 20.31
C GLY A 107 -5.11 -19.76 19.15
N ILE A 108 -5.06 -20.29 17.92
CA ILE A 108 -5.47 -19.60 16.69
C ILE A 108 -6.66 -20.32 16.07
N TRP A 109 -7.54 -19.56 15.43
CA TRP A 109 -8.52 -20.08 14.48
C TRP A 109 -8.36 -19.34 13.17
N TRP A 110 -8.06 -20.06 12.09
CA TRP A 110 -8.07 -19.46 10.75
C TRP A 110 -9.52 -19.27 10.30
N THR A 111 -9.80 -18.14 9.66
CA THR A 111 -11.16 -17.74 9.26
C THR A 111 -11.18 -17.35 7.80
N ASP A 112 -12.31 -17.50 7.11
CA ASP A 112 -12.44 -17.18 5.67
C ASP A 112 -12.72 -15.69 5.41
N GLY A 113 -12.76 -14.89 6.46
CA GLY A 113 -12.95 -13.44 6.40
C GLY A 113 -12.36 -12.77 7.63
N ALA A 114 -13.05 -11.74 8.13
CA ALA A 114 -12.61 -10.96 9.28
C ALA A 114 -12.43 -11.82 10.54
N GLY A 115 -11.28 -11.67 11.19
CA GLY A 115 -10.98 -12.19 12.51
C GLY A 115 -10.66 -11.08 13.50
N THR A 116 -10.16 -11.45 14.68
CA THR A 116 -9.92 -10.52 15.80
C THR A 116 -8.90 -11.07 16.80
N ILE A 117 -8.45 -10.25 17.73
CA ILE A 117 -7.79 -10.70 18.95
C ILE A 117 -8.84 -10.99 20.02
N LEU A 118 -8.74 -12.16 20.65
CA LEU A 118 -9.45 -12.48 21.89
C LEU A 118 -8.50 -12.32 23.07
N VAL A 119 -9.01 -11.84 24.21
CA VAL A 119 -8.28 -11.77 25.48
C VAL A 119 -9.04 -12.56 26.51
N ASP A 120 -8.51 -13.72 26.89
CA ASP A 120 -9.21 -14.71 27.72
C ASP A 120 -10.62 -15.06 27.17
N GLY A 121 -10.73 -15.18 25.84
CA GLY A 121 -11.99 -15.44 25.14
C GLY A 121 -12.92 -14.23 24.97
N LEU A 122 -12.52 -13.04 25.43
CA LEU A 122 -13.26 -11.79 25.21
C LEU A 122 -12.90 -11.17 23.87
N PHE A 123 -13.91 -10.84 23.07
CA PHE A 123 -13.75 -10.19 21.76
C PHE A 123 -13.20 -8.77 21.89
N THR A 124 -12.26 -8.39 21.02
CA THR A 124 -11.71 -7.03 20.97
C THR A 124 -11.96 -6.35 19.63
N ASP A 125 -11.75 -5.03 19.61
CA ASP A 125 -11.95 -4.16 18.45
C ASP A 125 -10.75 -4.10 17.50
N LYS A 126 -9.76 -4.96 17.68
CA LYS A 126 -8.59 -5.06 16.81
C LYS A 126 -8.85 -6.09 15.70
N PRO A 127 -9.12 -5.65 14.46
CA PRO A 127 -9.32 -6.58 13.36
C PRO A 127 -8.01 -7.31 13.05
N LEU A 128 -8.14 -8.58 12.70
CA LEU A 128 -7.08 -9.41 12.13
C LEU A 128 -7.69 -10.20 10.98
N PHE A 129 -7.39 -9.87 9.74
CA PHE A 129 -7.96 -10.61 8.63
C PHE A 129 -7.51 -12.09 8.67
N GLY A 130 -8.45 -12.99 8.38
CA GLY A 130 -8.17 -14.41 8.19
C GLY A 130 -7.81 -15.19 9.46
N ARG A 131 -7.78 -14.56 10.64
CA ARG A 131 -7.40 -15.24 11.88
C ARG A 131 -8.03 -14.64 13.13
N VAL A 132 -8.45 -15.50 14.03
CA VAL A 132 -8.79 -15.18 15.41
C VAL A 132 -7.68 -15.70 16.32
N VAL A 133 -7.11 -14.84 17.17
CA VAL A 133 -5.99 -15.20 18.04
C VAL A 133 -6.38 -14.96 19.50
N ASN A 134 -6.38 -16.01 20.32
CA ASN A 134 -6.69 -15.89 21.74
C ASN A 134 -5.42 -15.75 22.57
N LEU A 135 -5.26 -14.56 23.16
CA LEU A 135 -4.20 -14.24 24.13
C LEU A 135 -4.73 -14.55 25.53
N HIS A 136 -4.02 -15.39 26.28
CA HIS A 136 -4.41 -15.79 27.62
C HIS A 136 -3.18 -15.95 28.52
N GLY A 137 -3.36 -15.95 29.84
CA GLY A 137 -2.27 -16.24 30.78
C GLY A 137 -1.33 -15.06 31.02
N GLU A 138 0.00 -15.28 30.95
CA GLU A 138 1.03 -14.24 31.20
C GLU A 138 1.29 -13.34 29.99
N GLU A 139 0.80 -13.72 28.81
CA GLU A 139 0.98 -13.00 27.55
C GLU A 139 -0.05 -11.86 27.41
N GLN A 140 -0.34 -11.17 28.52
CA GLN A 140 -1.55 -10.37 28.64
C GLN A 140 -1.52 -9.15 27.72
N ALA A 141 -2.47 -9.18 26.78
CA ALA A 141 -3.07 -7.94 26.32
C ALA A 141 -3.66 -7.18 27.50
N THR A 142 -3.42 -5.87 27.57
CA THR A 142 -4.06 -5.01 28.56
C THR A 142 -5.41 -4.56 28.01
N LEU A 143 -6.48 -4.83 28.76
CA LEU A 143 -7.81 -4.30 28.49
C LEU A 143 -8.09 -3.10 29.42
N PRO A 144 -8.68 -2.00 28.91
CA PRO A 144 -9.25 -0.95 29.73
C PRO A 144 -10.59 -1.43 30.34
N VAL A 145 -11.24 -0.55 31.10
CA VAL A 145 -12.59 -0.80 31.66
C VAL A 145 -13.59 -1.18 30.56
N ASP A 146 -13.45 -0.57 29.37
CA ASP A 146 -14.17 -0.99 28.17
C ASP A 146 -13.51 -2.22 27.57
N ARG A 147 -14.00 -3.41 27.94
CA ARG A 147 -13.41 -4.71 27.58
C ARG A 147 -13.40 -5.01 26.07
N ASN A 148 -14.10 -4.21 25.27
CA ASN A 148 -14.08 -4.34 23.81
C ASN A 148 -12.89 -3.61 23.18
N LYS A 149 -12.21 -2.72 23.92
CA LYS A 149 -11.09 -1.93 23.39
C LYS A 149 -9.77 -2.57 23.76
N LEU A 150 -8.95 -2.91 22.79
CA LEU A 150 -7.60 -3.41 23.08
C LEU A 150 -6.68 -2.23 23.41
N GLN A 151 -6.10 -2.16 24.62
CA GLN A 151 -5.20 -1.05 24.99
C GLN A 151 -3.76 -1.32 24.54
N ARG A 152 -3.27 -2.53 24.79
CA ARG A 152 -1.91 -2.97 24.40
C ARG A 152 -1.93 -4.47 24.18
N TYR A 153 -1.20 -4.93 23.18
CA TYR A 153 -0.91 -6.35 22.96
C TYR A 153 0.48 -6.49 22.34
N ASP A 154 1.02 -7.70 22.34
CA ASP A 154 2.26 -8.02 21.66
C ASP A 154 1.96 -8.49 20.22
N GLY A 155 2.17 -7.60 19.25
CA GLY A 155 1.97 -7.91 17.83
C GLY A 155 2.94 -8.95 17.29
N GLN A 156 4.17 -8.99 17.80
CA GLN A 156 5.16 -9.97 17.38
C GLN A 156 4.76 -11.37 17.84
N LEU A 157 4.29 -11.50 19.08
CA LEU A 157 3.77 -12.77 19.58
C LEU A 157 2.60 -13.29 18.73
N VAL A 158 1.65 -12.42 18.37
CA VAL A 158 0.51 -12.76 17.51
C VAL A 158 1.00 -13.24 16.14
N HIS A 159 1.96 -12.53 15.54
CA HIS A 159 2.57 -12.90 14.27
C HIS A 159 3.30 -14.25 14.36
N ASP A 160 4.16 -14.45 15.36
CA ASP A 160 4.94 -15.68 15.56
C ASP A 160 4.04 -16.90 15.76
N ARG A 161 2.93 -16.75 16.49
CA ARG A 161 1.93 -17.82 16.63
C ARG A 161 1.26 -18.11 15.29
N SER A 162 0.92 -17.08 14.53
CA SER A 162 0.31 -17.22 13.22
C SER A 162 1.25 -17.98 12.27
N VAL A 163 2.54 -17.66 12.28
CA VAL A 163 3.58 -18.35 11.50
C VAL A 163 3.68 -19.83 11.89
N LYS A 164 3.66 -20.16 13.18
CA LYS A 164 3.68 -21.56 13.67
C LYS A 164 2.44 -22.35 13.25
N ALA A 165 1.29 -21.70 13.13
CA ALA A 165 0.01 -22.31 12.75
C ALA A 165 -0.20 -22.48 11.23
N ILE A 166 0.73 -22.04 10.38
CA ILE A 166 0.56 -22.05 8.91
C ILE A 166 0.40 -23.48 8.35
N ASP A 167 1.12 -24.47 8.88
CA ASP A 167 1.02 -25.83 8.35
C ASP A 167 -0.41 -26.39 8.45
N GLU A 168 -1.15 -26.04 9.51
CA GLU A 168 -2.55 -26.43 9.66
C GLU A 168 -3.47 -25.76 8.63
N LEU A 169 -3.25 -24.47 8.37
CA LEU A 169 -3.96 -23.71 7.33
C LEU A 169 -3.73 -24.34 5.95
N VAL A 170 -2.48 -24.57 5.58
CA VAL A 170 -2.07 -25.06 4.26
C VAL A 170 -2.59 -26.48 4.00
N ASN A 171 -2.77 -27.29 5.04
CA ASN A 171 -3.35 -28.63 4.94
C ASN A 171 -4.88 -28.65 4.88
N CYS A 172 -5.55 -27.49 5.04
CA CYS A 172 -7.01 -27.41 5.02
C CYS A 172 -7.52 -26.92 3.65
N PRO A 173 -8.11 -27.81 2.83
CA PRO A 173 -8.67 -27.39 1.56
C PRO A 173 -9.88 -26.48 1.77
N GLY A 174 -9.97 -25.42 0.97
CA GLY A 174 -11.13 -24.53 0.89
C GLY A 174 -10.99 -23.20 1.59
N LEU A 175 -10.09 -23.08 2.57
CA LEU A 175 -9.84 -21.80 3.25
C LEU A 175 -8.84 -20.92 2.49
N LEU A 176 -7.73 -21.54 2.08
CA LEU A 176 -6.67 -20.86 1.34
C LEU A 176 -7.07 -20.69 -0.13
N SER A 177 -7.68 -19.55 -0.45
CA SER A 177 -7.90 -19.08 -1.81
C SER A 177 -6.96 -17.91 -2.11
N PRO A 178 -6.66 -17.61 -3.39
CA PRO A 178 -5.85 -16.45 -3.68
C PRO A 178 -6.55 -15.12 -3.34
N GLY A 179 -7.87 -15.10 -3.12
CA GLY A 179 -8.61 -13.89 -2.70
C GLY A 179 -8.46 -13.67 -1.21
N TRP A 180 -8.58 -14.75 -0.46
CA TRP A 180 -8.21 -14.75 0.95
C TRP A 180 -6.76 -14.33 1.16
N LEU A 181 -5.85 -14.79 0.29
CA LEU A 181 -4.44 -14.40 0.36
C LEU A 181 -4.20 -12.93 -0.01
N HIS A 182 -5.00 -12.37 -0.92
CA HIS A 182 -5.00 -10.93 -1.23
C HIS A 182 -5.35 -10.09 0.01
N ASP A 183 -6.44 -10.44 0.68
CA ASP A 183 -6.91 -9.74 1.86
C ASP A 183 -5.95 -9.93 3.05
N MET A 184 -5.39 -11.13 3.20
CA MET A 184 -4.32 -11.40 4.16
C MET A 184 -3.08 -10.55 3.85
N TYR A 185 -2.72 -10.40 2.57
CA TYR A 185 -1.64 -9.51 2.18
C TYR A 185 -1.93 -8.07 2.56
N MET A 186 -3.17 -7.59 2.51
CA MET A 186 -3.49 -6.23 2.95
C MET A 186 -3.43 -6.03 4.46
N ASP A 187 -3.58 -7.11 5.25
CA ASP A 187 -3.50 -7.09 6.71
C ASP A 187 -2.08 -7.33 7.25
N ASP A 188 -1.39 -8.36 6.74
CA ASP A 188 -0.06 -8.81 7.18
C ASP A 188 0.75 -9.38 5.99
N HIS A 189 1.55 -8.50 5.38
CA HIS A 189 2.33 -8.80 4.17
C HIS A 189 3.32 -9.96 4.40
N GLN A 190 3.97 -10.00 5.57
CA GLN A 190 4.97 -11.00 5.91
C GLN A 190 4.32 -12.37 6.12
N LEU A 191 3.16 -12.40 6.77
CA LEU A 191 2.40 -13.63 6.96
C LEU A 191 1.88 -14.18 5.63
N ALA A 192 1.35 -13.32 4.74
CA ALA A 192 0.91 -13.74 3.40
C ALA A 192 2.05 -14.34 2.57
N GLU A 193 3.25 -13.74 2.61
CA GLU A 193 4.44 -14.27 1.94
C GLU A 193 4.83 -15.64 2.50
N THR A 194 4.82 -15.78 3.83
CA THR A 194 5.17 -17.02 4.52
C THR A 194 4.16 -18.14 4.19
N ILE A 195 2.87 -17.81 4.15
CA ILE A 195 1.80 -18.72 3.74
C ILE A 195 2.01 -19.17 2.29
N THR A 196 2.31 -18.25 1.38
CA THR A 196 2.56 -18.56 -0.05
C THR A 196 3.75 -19.48 -0.21
N THR A 197 4.86 -19.17 0.47
CA THR A 197 6.07 -19.99 0.48
C THR A 197 5.79 -21.38 1.03
N ARG A 198 5.04 -21.49 2.14
CA ARG A 198 4.70 -22.79 2.72
C ARG A 198 3.74 -23.59 1.83
N ALA A 199 2.75 -22.95 1.22
CA ALA A 199 1.84 -23.57 0.27
C ALA A 199 2.56 -24.08 -0.98
N ALA A 200 3.56 -23.33 -1.47
CA ALA A 200 4.46 -23.75 -2.54
C ALA A 200 5.26 -25.01 -2.14
N GLN A 201 5.88 -25.03 -0.96
CA GLN A 201 6.63 -26.18 -0.45
C GLN A 201 5.76 -27.43 -0.26
N ARG A 202 4.48 -27.26 0.07
CA ARG A 202 3.51 -28.35 0.23
C ARG A 202 2.84 -28.77 -1.08
N ASN A 203 3.24 -28.19 -2.22
CA ASN A 203 2.64 -28.45 -3.53
C ASN A 203 1.11 -28.26 -3.56
N ILE A 204 0.61 -27.29 -2.79
CA ILE A 204 -0.81 -26.93 -2.84
C ILE A 204 -1.14 -26.41 -4.23
N SER A 205 -2.34 -26.72 -4.69
CA SER A 205 -2.92 -26.09 -5.88
C SER A 205 -4.11 -25.27 -5.46
N TRP A 206 -4.25 -24.08 -6.02
CA TRP A 206 -5.47 -23.30 -5.88
C TRP A 206 -6.31 -23.31 -7.14
N LYS A 207 -7.59 -23.04 -6.95
CA LYS A 207 -8.52 -22.80 -8.06
C LYS A 207 -8.65 -21.29 -8.25
N ILE A 208 -8.30 -20.84 -9.44
CA ILE A 208 -8.58 -19.49 -9.90
C ILE A 208 -9.56 -19.67 -11.04
N HIS A 209 -10.82 -19.30 -10.83
CA HIS A 209 -11.89 -19.52 -11.82
C HIS A 209 -11.93 -20.98 -12.30
N ASN A 210 -11.77 -21.21 -13.62
CA ASN A 210 -11.79 -22.52 -14.25
C ASN A 210 -10.41 -23.18 -14.31
N TRP A 211 -9.37 -22.54 -13.77
CA TRP A 211 -8.00 -23.05 -13.77
C TRP A 211 -7.60 -23.57 -12.39
N THR A 212 -6.91 -24.70 -12.40
CA THR A 212 -6.24 -25.23 -11.21
C THR A 212 -4.74 -25.05 -11.41
N LEU A 213 -4.11 -24.23 -10.57
CA LEU A 213 -2.70 -23.89 -10.68
C LEU A 213 -1.95 -24.36 -9.44
N GLY A 214 -0.80 -25.01 -9.64
CA GLY A 214 0.10 -25.36 -8.55
C GLY A 214 0.77 -24.10 -7.98
N VAL A 215 0.63 -23.87 -6.68
CA VAL A 215 1.20 -22.72 -5.98
C VAL A 215 2.72 -22.75 -6.05
N GLY A 216 3.36 -23.92 -5.99
CA GLY A 216 4.82 -24.04 -6.12
C GLY A 216 5.35 -23.47 -7.43
N ARG A 217 4.58 -23.61 -8.52
CA ARG A 217 4.96 -23.14 -9.84
C ARG A 217 4.54 -21.68 -10.08
N THR A 218 3.32 -21.34 -9.69
CA THR A 218 2.72 -20.04 -10.01
C THR A 218 2.94 -19.00 -8.92
N GLY A 219 2.81 -19.37 -7.64
CA GLY A 219 2.81 -18.42 -6.54
C GLY A 219 1.64 -17.43 -6.64
N PHE A 220 1.66 -16.32 -5.91
CA PHE A 220 0.59 -15.31 -5.95
C PHE A 220 0.94 -14.11 -6.85
N PHE A 221 0.36 -14.09 -8.06
CA PHE A 221 0.50 -12.98 -8.98
C PHE A 221 -0.82 -12.70 -9.71
N PRO A 222 -1.66 -11.79 -9.19
CA PRO A 222 -2.96 -11.47 -9.81
C PRO A 222 -2.93 -11.20 -11.34
N PRO A 223 -1.88 -10.55 -11.89
CA PRO A 223 -1.78 -10.38 -13.34
C PRO A 223 -1.68 -11.66 -14.17
N ASP A 224 -1.47 -12.84 -13.57
CA ASP A 224 -1.55 -14.13 -14.26
C ASP A 224 -2.87 -14.34 -14.99
N LEU A 225 -3.97 -13.76 -14.48
CA LEU A 225 -5.27 -13.79 -15.14
C LEU A 225 -5.24 -13.22 -16.57
N LEU A 226 -4.27 -12.34 -16.88
CA LEU A 226 -4.08 -11.79 -18.22
C LEU A 226 -3.41 -12.80 -19.16
N PHE A 227 -2.57 -13.70 -18.63
CA PHE A 227 -1.78 -14.66 -19.41
C PHE A 227 -2.49 -16.00 -19.61
N LEU A 228 -3.34 -16.41 -18.67
CA LEU A 228 -4.00 -17.72 -18.68
C LEU A 228 -4.76 -18.03 -19.98
N PRO A 229 -5.48 -17.08 -20.62
CA PRO A 229 -6.12 -17.38 -21.91
C PRO A 229 -5.12 -17.75 -23.02
N ALA A 230 -3.95 -17.08 -23.06
CA ALA A 230 -2.89 -17.38 -24.02
C ALA A 230 -2.27 -18.75 -23.78
N VAL A 231 -2.04 -19.10 -22.51
CA VAL A 231 -1.40 -20.36 -22.12
C VAL A 231 -2.36 -21.54 -22.32
N ALA A 232 -3.61 -21.40 -21.89
CA ALA A 232 -4.61 -22.44 -21.99
C ALA A 232 -5.21 -22.60 -23.40
N GLY A 233 -5.02 -21.60 -24.28
CA GLY A 233 -5.69 -21.56 -25.59
C GLY A 233 -7.21 -21.53 -25.50
N THR A 234 -7.75 -21.15 -24.35
CA THR A 234 -9.18 -21.09 -24.09
C THR A 234 -9.54 -19.71 -23.56
N ARG A 235 -10.68 -19.20 -24.01
CA ARG A 235 -11.27 -17.96 -23.54
C ARG A 235 -12.47 -18.30 -22.67
N PRO A 236 -12.32 -18.32 -21.33
CA PRO A 236 -13.45 -18.65 -20.47
C PRO A 236 -14.51 -17.55 -20.43
N TRP A 237 -14.22 -16.34 -20.92
CA TRP A 237 -15.13 -15.21 -20.89
C TRP A 237 -15.33 -14.55 -22.27
N PRO A 238 -15.85 -15.29 -23.26
CA PRO A 238 -16.00 -14.77 -24.62
C PRO A 238 -16.91 -13.54 -24.70
N GLU A 239 -17.83 -13.39 -23.73
CA GLU A 239 -18.85 -12.34 -23.72
C GLU A 239 -18.32 -10.98 -23.21
N MET A 240 -17.32 -10.98 -22.33
CA MET A 240 -17.04 -9.82 -21.48
C MET A 240 -15.86 -8.93 -21.94
N HIS A 241 -15.39 -9.05 -23.19
CA HIS A 241 -14.22 -8.29 -23.71
C HIS A 241 -12.91 -8.45 -22.94
N HIS A 242 -12.88 -9.30 -21.90
CA HIS A 242 -11.73 -9.56 -21.06
C HIS A 242 -10.50 -9.97 -21.83
N ASP A 243 -10.65 -10.86 -22.79
CA ASP A 243 -9.51 -11.30 -23.60
C ASP A 243 -8.90 -10.16 -24.41
N THR A 244 -9.73 -9.18 -24.82
CA THR A 244 -9.22 -8.00 -25.54
C THR A 244 -8.49 -7.05 -24.61
N VAL A 245 -9.06 -6.79 -23.42
CA VAL A 245 -8.40 -5.99 -22.39
C VAL A 245 -7.11 -6.67 -21.92
N ALA A 246 -7.12 -7.98 -21.72
CA ALA A 246 -5.95 -8.77 -21.38
C ALA A 246 -4.87 -8.69 -22.46
N ALA A 247 -5.23 -8.87 -23.73
CA ALA A 247 -4.30 -8.72 -24.84
C ALA A 247 -3.69 -7.31 -24.90
N LEU A 248 -4.46 -6.25 -24.61
CA LEU A 248 -3.94 -4.88 -24.54
C LEU A 248 -3.01 -4.66 -23.35
N MET A 249 -3.40 -5.17 -22.19
CA MET A 249 -2.65 -5.03 -20.94
C MET A 249 -1.32 -5.76 -20.98
N LEU A 250 -1.25 -6.90 -21.67
CA LEU A 250 -0.01 -7.64 -21.87
C LEU A 250 1.03 -6.86 -22.67
N LEU A 251 0.62 -5.99 -23.59
CA LEU A 251 1.56 -5.12 -24.32
C LEU A 251 2.26 -4.12 -23.39
N LEU A 252 1.67 -3.86 -22.21
CA LEU A 252 2.22 -2.96 -21.19
C LEU A 252 3.10 -3.69 -20.17
N VAL A 253 3.09 -5.03 -20.13
CA VAL A 253 3.89 -5.80 -19.17
C VAL A 253 5.36 -5.80 -19.62
N PRO A 254 6.32 -5.51 -18.73
CA PRO A 254 7.73 -5.63 -19.05
C PRO A 254 8.11 -7.03 -19.55
N GLU A 255 8.97 -7.09 -20.56
CA GLU A 255 9.38 -8.35 -21.18
C GLU A 255 9.97 -9.38 -20.18
N PRO A 256 10.81 -9.00 -19.19
CA PRO A 256 11.27 -9.94 -18.17
C PRO A 256 10.14 -10.53 -17.33
N VAL A 257 9.13 -9.71 -16.99
CA VAL A 257 7.95 -10.14 -16.23
C VAL A 257 7.09 -11.08 -17.08
N ALA A 258 6.86 -10.75 -18.35
CA ALA A 258 6.11 -11.60 -19.27
C ALA A 258 6.81 -12.96 -19.47
N ARG A 259 8.14 -12.96 -19.66
CA ARG A 259 8.96 -14.18 -19.77
C ARG A 259 8.85 -15.03 -18.53
N TRP A 260 9.04 -14.41 -17.36
CA TRP A 260 8.91 -15.07 -16.08
C TRP A 260 7.53 -15.71 -15.90
N ARG A 261 6.45 -14.97 -16.12
CA ARG A 261 5.08 -15.46 -15.89
C ARG A 261 4.65 -16.51 -16.90
N LEU A 262 4.98 -16.36 -18.19
CA LEU A 262 4.67 -17.38 -19.20
C LEU A 262 5.39 -18.69 -18.94
N ARG A 263 6.67 -18.64 -18.53
CA ARG A 263 7.41 -19.84 -18.07
C ARG A 263 6.75 -20.45 -16.85
N ALA A 264 6.34 -19.65 -15.86
CA ALA A 264 5.64 -20.15 -14.68
C ALA A 264 4.28 -20.79 -15.02
N LEU A 265 3.53 -20.28 -16.00
CA LEU A 265 2.18 -20.75 -16.29
C LEU A 265 2.14 -21.94 -17.28
N HIS A 266 3.10 -22.05 -18.19
CA HIS A 266 3.05 -23.06 -19.25
C HIS A 266 3.58 -24.42 -18.78
N GLN A 267 2.71 -25.40 -18.57
CA GLN A 267 3.05 -26.70 -17.97
C GLN A 267 4.19 -27.45 -18.69
N ASP A 268 4.26 -27.36 -20.02
CA ASP A 268 5.31 -28.00 -20.83
C ASP A 268 6.71 -27.40 -20.65
N LEU A 269 6.82 -26.18 -20.08
CA LEU A 269 8.12 -25.55 -19.87
C LEU A 269 8.72 -26.02 -18.54
N PRO A 270 10.04 -26.23 -18.48
CA PRO A 270 10.70 -26.56 -17.23
C PRO A 270 10.47 -25.45 -16.21
N ALA A 271 10.02 -25.84 -15.01
CA ALA A 271 9.85 -24.90 -13.89
C ALA A 271 11.18 -24.60 -13.18
N GLU A 272 12.24 -25.35 -13.50
CA GLU A 272 13.54 -25.21 -12.85
C GLU A 272 14.12 -23.81 -13.08
N GLY A 273 14.49 -23.14 -12.00
CA GLY A 273 15.02 -21.77 -12.03
C GLY A 273 13.97 -20.67 -12.22
N VAL A 274 12.68 -21.00 -12.36
CA VAL A 274 11.61 -19.99 -12.43
C VAL A 274 11.16 -19.65 -11.01
N PRO A 275 11.36 -18.41 -10.52
CA PRO A 275 10.96 -18.07 -9.16
C PRO A 275 9.44 -18.14 -8.99
N THR A 276 8.97 -18.78 -7.93
CA THR A 276 7.54 -18.74 -7.53
C THR A 276 7.15 -17.30 -7.19
N ALA A 277 5.99 -16.79 -7.63
CA ALA A 277 5.58 -15.43 -7.28
C ALA A 277 5.19 -15.28 -5.81
N GLY A 278 5.69 -14.24 -5.16
CA GLY A 278 5.28 -13.81 -3.83
C GLY A 278 4.24 -12.68 -3.90
N PRO A 279 3.33 -12.57 -2.91
CA PRO A 279 2.36 -11.48 -2.87
C PRO A 279 2.87 -10.06 -3.02
N PHE A 280 4.11 -9.79 -2.64
CA PHE A 280 4.69 -8.46 -2.76
C PHE A 280 5.38 -8.20 -4.11
N ASP A 281 5.55 -9.19 -4.99
CA ASP A 281 6.25 -8.99 -6.26
C ASP A 281 5.59 -7.92 -7.12
N LEU A 282 4.25 -7.89 -7.15
CA LEU A 282 3.51 -6.88 -7.90
C LEU A 282 3.81 -5.46 -7.39
N PHE A 283 4.06 -5.32 -6.08
CA PHE A 283 4.50 -4.06 -5.50
C PHE A 283 5.92 -3.69 -5.98
N LEU A 284 6.87 -4.64 -5.97
CA LEU A 284 8.25 -4.40 -6.41
C LEU A 284 8.36 -4.02 -7.90
N LEU A 285 7.50 -4.63 -8.71
CA LEU A 285 7.42 -4.40 -10.15
C LEU A 285 6.69 -3.10 -10.50
N SER A 286 6.27 -2.30 -9.51
CA SER A 286 5.65 -0.98 -9.69
C SER A 286 6.67 0.15 -9.47
N GLU A 287 6.63 1.19 -10.31
CA GLU A 287 7.53 2.36 -10.24
C GLU A 287 7.28 3.21 -8.99
N PHE A 288 6.04 3.26 -8.49
CA PHE A 288 5.67 4.11 -7.35
C PHE A 288 5.26 3.34 -6.11
N GLY A 289 5.53 2.03 -6.07
CA GLY A 289 4.97 1.18 -5.03
C GLY A 289 3.43 1.27 -5.01
N SER A 290 2.81 1.38 -6.20
CA SER A 290 1.35 1.50 -6.32
C SER A 290 0.70 0.38 -5.52
N LYS A 291 -0.32 0.72 -4.70
CA LYS A 291 -1.06 -0.04 -3.65
C LYS A 291 -1.28 -1.56 -3.85
N GLY A 292 -0.20 -2.28 -4.11
CA GLY A 292 -0.15 -3.69 -4.46
C GLY A 292 -1.21 -4.12 -5.48
N SER A 293 -1.83 -5.25 -5.17
CA SER A 293 -2.79 -5.95 -6.00
C SER A 293 -4.17 -5.30 -6.07
N ALA A 294 -4.58 -4.49 -5.08
CA ALA A 294 -5.87 -3.82 -5.13
C ALA A 294 -5.86 -2.68 -6.15
N ALA A 295 -4.79 -1.87 -6.16
CA ALA A 295 -4.62 -0.88 -7.21
C ALA A 295 -4.61 -1.51 -8.60
N TRP A 296 -3.97 -2.68 -8.76
CA TRP A 296 -4.00 -3.39 -10.03
C TRP A 296 -5.41 -3.84 -10.42
N ALA A 297 -6.16 -4.44 -9.51
CA ALA A 297 -7.53 -4.90 -9.76
C ALA A 297 -8.45 -3.72 -10.12
N ASP A 298 -8.43 -2.64 -9.33
CA ASP A 298 -9.21 -1.42 -9.58
C ASP A 298 -8.91 -0.83 -10.96
N ARG A 299 -7.63 -0.78 -11.33
CA ARG A 299 -7.20 -0.25 -12.62
C ARG A 299 -7.63 -1.14 -13.78
N LEU A 300 -7.60 -2.45 -13.60
CA LEU A 300 -8.07 -3.39 -14.61
C LEU A 300 -9.58 -3.24 -14.85
N ILE A 301 -10.36 -3.00 -13.77
CA ILE A 301 -11.80 -2.69 -13.87
C ILE A 301 -12.00 -1.38 -14.64
N GLN A 302 -11.25 -0.32 -14.27
CA GLN A 302 -11.32 0.97 -14.95
C GLN A 302 -10.98 0.85 -16.43
N ALA A 303 -9.95 0.08 -16.79
CA ALA A 303 -9.57 -0.17 -18.17
C ALA A 303 -10.64 -0.96 -18.94
N GLY A 304 -11.27 -1.95 -18.31
CA GLY A 304 -12.39 -2.68 -18.90
C GLY A 304 -13.59 -1.78 -19.21
N ARG A 305 -13.96 -0.90 -18.26
CA ARG A 305 -15.04 0.09 -18.43
C ARG A 305 -14.72 1.09 -19.54
N PHE A 306 -13.53 1.68 -19.50
CA PHE A 306 -13.07 2.61 -20.53
C PHE A 306 -13.09 1.96 -21.92
N TYR A 307 -12.62 0.71 -22.04
CA TYR A 307 -12.63 0.00 -23.31
C TYR A 307 -14.06 -0.27 -23.82
N ALA A 308 -15.01 -0.59 -22.92
CA ALA A 308 -16.41 -0.78 -23.28
C ALA A 308 -17.05 0.52 -23.82
N GLU A 309 -16.83 1.64 -23.13
CA GLU A 309 -17.35 2.97 -23.49
C GLU A 309 -16.83 3.42 -24.87
N VAL A 310 -15.51 3.36 -25.07
CA VAL A 310 -14.86 3.82 -26.31
C VAL A 310 -15.28 2.99 -27.52
N ARG A 311 -15.51 1.69 -27.33
CA ARG A 311 -15.94 0.79 -28.41
C ARG A 311 -17.30 1.21 -28.96
N ASP A 312 -18.21 1.60 -28.09
CA ASP A 312 -19.58 1.92 -28.47
C ASP A 312 -19.67 3.30 -29.15
N GLU A 313 -18.72 4.20 -28.89
CA GLU A 313 -18.73 5.56 -29.45
C GLU A 313 -17.93 5.73 -30.76
N GLN A 314 -17.19 4.72 -31.23
CA GLN A 314 -16.25 4.84 -32.38
C GLN A 314 -15.30 6.07 -32.28
N GLN A 315 -15.11 6.62 -31.08
CA GLN A 315 -14.30 7.81 -30.90
C GLN A 315 -12.81 7.50 -31.07
N ASP A 316 -12.12 8.42 -31.73
CA ASP A 316 -10.68 8.35 -31.96
C ASP A 316 -9.94 8.52 -30.63
N ILE A 317 -9.28 7.47 -30.18
CA ILE A 317 -8.60 7.38 -28.87
C ILE A 317 -7.31 8.23 -28.84
N SER A 318 -6.87 8.77 -29.99
CA SER A 318 -5.59 9.47 -30.15
C SER A 318 -5.46 10.81 -29.40
N GLY A 319 -6.50 11.29 -28.71
CA GLY A 319 -6.57 12.65 -28.17
C GLY A 319 -6.44 12.84 -26.65
N SER A 320 -6.28 11.78 -25.84
CA SER A 320 -6.27 11.91 -24.36
C SER A 320 -4.87 11.68 -23.75
N PRO A 321 -4.02 12.73 -23.66
CA PRO A 321 -2.65 12.62 -23.15
C PRO A 321 -2.54 12.35 -21.63
N SER A 322 -3.66 12.38 -20.88
CA SER A 322 -3.69 12.11 -19.44
C SER A 322 -4.05 10.66 -19.08
N SER A 323 -4.53 9.85 -20.02
CA SER A 323 -4.86 8.42 -19.79
C SER A 323 -3.73 7.45 -20.17
N GLU A 324 -2.66 7.93 -20.81
CA GLU A 324 -1.54 7.10 -21.31
C GLU A 324 -0.45 6.82 -20.26
N HIS A 325 -0.54 7.46 -19.09
CA HIS A 325 0.23 7.07 -17.90
C HIS A 325 -0.44 5.87 -17.24
N ALA A 326 -0.29 4.74 -17.94
CA ALA A 326 -0.19 3.38 -17.44
C ALA A 326 -1.30 2.92 -16.49
N ILE A 327 -2.22 2.12 -17.03
CA ILE A 327 -3.20 1.34 -16.25
C ILE A 327 -2.50 0.62 -15.08
N PHE A 328 -1.24 0.19 -15.27
CA PHE A 328 -0.35 -0.14 -14.16
C PHE A 328 1.07 0.41 -14.40
N PRO A 329 1.64 1.19 -13.46
CA PRO A 329 2.94 1.83 -13.64
C PRO A 329 4.08 0.82 -13.41
N TRP A 330 4.27 -0.09 -14.38
CA TRP A 330 5.34 -1.07 -14.32
C TRP A 330 6.71 -0.40 -14.27
N ARG A 331 7.57 -0.89 -13.38
CA ARG A 331 8.97 -0.51 -13.32
C ARG A 331 9.65 -0.91 -14.63
N SER A 332 10.30 0.06 -15.27
CA SER A 332 11.07 -0.17 -16.50
C SER A 332 12.27 -1.07 -16.21
N PRO A 333 12.44 -2.21 -16.92
CA PRO A 333 13.60 -3.08 -16.76
C PRO A 333 14.89 -2.47 -17.34
N ALA A 334 14.77 -1.44 -18.19
CA ALA A 334 15.91 -0.74 -18.77
C ALA A 334 16.57 0.26 -17.81
N LYS A 335 15.89 0.60 -16.70
CA LYS A 335 16.41 1.49 -15.67
C LYS A 335 16.89 0.64 -14.48
N PRO A 336 18.15 0.79 -14.03
CA PRO A 336 18.60 0.15 -12.80
C PRO A 336 17.70 0.55 -11.63
N VAL A 337 17.42 -0.39 -10.74
CA VAL A 337 16.70 -0.16 -9.49
C VAL A 337 17.60 0.66 -8.57
N SER A 338 17.19 1.87 -8.20
CA SER A 338 18.02 2.69 -7.31
C SER A 338 18.03 2.13 -5.87
N PRO A 339 19.08 2.38 -5.07
CA PRO A 339 19.04 2.10 -3.64
C PRO A 339 17.84 2.74 -2.93
N GLN A 340 17.39 3.91 -3.40
CA GLN A 340 16.19 4.57 -2.88
C GLN A 340 14.92 3.75 -3.15
N ASP A 341 14.77 3.18 -4.34
CA ASP A 341 13.65 2.27 -4.66
C ASP A 341 13.59 1.07 -3.73
N VAL A 342 14.76 0.50 -3.39
CA VAL A 342 14.84 -0.62 -2.45
C VAL A 342 14.36 -0.20 -1.06
N VAL A 343 14.80 0.96 -0.55
CA VAL A 343 14.34 1.45 0.75
C VAL A 343 12.84 1.75 0.72
N THR A 344 12.31 2.39 -0.32
CA THR A 344 10.88 2.59 -0.49
C THR A 344 10.13 1.25 -0.44
N ALA A 345 10.64 0.23 -1.13
CA ALA A 345 10.06 -1.11 -1.04
C ALA A 345 10.14 -1.71 0.37
N MET A 346 11.21 -1.49 1.12
CA MET A 346 11.30 -1.92 2.52
C MET A 346 10.22 -1.28 3.40
N VAL A 347 9.97 0.03 3.22
CA VAL A 347 8.95 0.76 3.98
C VAL A 347 7.58 0.12 3.82
N HIS A 348 7.24 -0.27 2.59
CA HIS A 348 5.93 -0.82 2.26
C HIS A 348 5.79 -2.32 2.54
N THR A 349 6.85 -3.09 2.31
CA THR A 349 6.81 -4.56 2.42
C THR A 349 7.26 -5.07 3.79
N ARG A 350 7.96 -4.23 4.56
CA ARG A 350 8.66 -4.61 5.80
C ARG A 350 9.64 -5.77 5.58
N MET A 351 10.19 -5.91 4.38
CA MET A 351 11.27 -6.86 4.08
C MET A 351 12.64 -6.20 4.22
N SER A 352 13.71 -6.99 4.38
CA SER A 352 15.08 -6.44 4.42
C SER A 352 15.53 -5.94 3.04
N ALA A 353 16.48 -5.00 3.03
CA ALA A 353 17.03 -4.44 1.79
C ALA A 353 17.64 -5.53 0.89
N ASP A 354 18.43 -6.41 1.49
CA ASP A 354 19.07 -7.53 0.79
C ASP A 354 18.04 -8.51 0.21
N HIS A 355 16.95 -8.79 0.93
CA HIS A 355 15.88 -9.64 0.42
C HIS A 355 15.21 -9.02 -0.82
N ILE A 356 14.84 -7.74 -0.75
CA ILE A 356 14.23 -7.02 -1.89
C ILE A 356 15.19 -6.97 -3.08
N ALA A 357 16.46 -6.63 -2.86
CA ALA A 357 17.44 -6.54 -3.93
C ALA A 357 17.74 -7.90 -4.56
N ARG A 358 17.80 -8.97 -3.78
CA ARG A 358 17.89 -10.34 -4.31
C ARG A 358 16.66 -10.67 -5.14
N ARG A 359 15.47 -10.38 -4.61
CA ARG A 359 14.22 -10.69 -5.29
C ARG A 359 14.09 -9.98 -6.63
N LEU A 360 14.40 -8.69 -6.69
CA LEU A 360 14.39 -7.93 -7.95
C LEU A 360 15.40 -8.49 -8.97
N ARG A 361 16.60 -8.93 -8.53
CA ARG A 361 17.57 -9.61 -9.39
C ARG A 361 17.05 -10.95 -9.91
N ASP A 362 16.40 -11.74 -9.06
CA ASP A 362 15.78 -13.01 -9.46
C ASP A 362 14.67 -12.79 -10.51
N LEU A 363 14.01 -11.62 -10.48
CA LEU A 363 13.01 -11.19 -11.47
C LEU A 363 13.63 -10.55 -12.73
N GLY A 364 14.95 -10.51 -12.85
CA GLY A 364 15.67 -10.00 -14.01
C GLY A 364 15.91 -8.49 -14.03
N TYR A 365 15.74 -7.80 -12.91
CA TYR A 365 16.06 -6.37 -12.80
C TYR A 365 17.53 -6.16 -12.40
N ASP A 366 18.14 -5.12 -12.98
CA ASP A 366 19.46 -4.66 -12.57
C ASP A 366 19.34 -3.91 -11.23
N VAL A 367 19.94 -4.47 -10.18
CA VAL A 367 20.01 -3.84 -8.86
C VAL A 367 21.48 -3.64 -8.52
N PRO A 368 21.96 -2.39 -8.44
CA PRO A 368 23.32 -2.08 -8.01
C PRO A 368 23.61 -2.63 -6.62
N SER A 369 24.91 -2.80 -6.31
CA SER A 369 25.33 -3.16 -4.96
C SER A 369 24.85 -2.11 -3.96
N LEU A 370 24.18 -2.57 -2.90
CA LEU A 370 23.68 -1.70 -1.83
C LEU A 370 24.76 -1.34 -0.80
N GLY A 371 25.94 -1.96 -0.88
CA GLY A 371 26.98 -1.80 0.14
C GLY A 371 26.45 -2.10 1.54
N SER A 372 26.71 -1.20 2.48
CA SER A 372 26.26 -1.31 3.87
C SER A 372 24.73 -1.33 4.04
N LEU A 373 23.98 -0.73 3.11
CA LEU A 373 22.52 -0.68 3.19
C LEU A 373 21.88 -2.07 3.06
N ALA A 374 22.58 -3.05 2.48
CA ALA A 374 22.09 -4.44 2.40
C ALA A 374 21.73 -5.03 3.78
N ALA A 375 22.38 -4.55 4.86
CA ALA A 375 22.14 -4.99 6.23
C ALA A 375 20.89 -4.36 6.89
N ALA A 376 20.18 -3.47 6.18
CA ALA A 376 18.99 -2.82 6.70
C ALA A 376 17.81 -3.81 6.79
N THR A 377 17.13 -3.82 7.93
CA THR A 377 15.98 -4.68 8.23
C THR A 377 14.69 -3.86 8.34
N ALA A 378 13.55 -4.52 8.61
CA ALA A 378 12.27 -3.86 8.85
C ALA A 378 12.31 -2.89 10.04
N ASP A 379 13.13 -3.19 11.06
CA ASP A 379 13.29 -2.38 12.26
C ASP A 379 14.04 -1.07 12.00
N ASP A 380 14.80 -1.00 10.90
CA ASP A 380 15.50 0.20 10.48
C ASP A 380 14.58 1.19 9.75
N VAL A 381 13.38 0.78 9.32
CA VAL A 381 12.44 1.65 8.56
C VAL A 381 12.17 3.01 9.24
N PRO A 382 11.90 3.09 10.56
CA PRO A 382 11.74 4.38 11.24
C PRO A 382 12.98 5.29 11.17
N LEU A 383 14.17 4.72 11.01
CA LEU A 383 15.43 5.45 10.84
C LEU A 383 15.61 5.95 9.39
N LEU A 384 15.06 5.26 8.41
CA LEU A 384 15.25 5.55 6.99
C LEU A 384 14.19 6.49 6.41
N VAL A 385 13.08 6.70 7.12
CA VAL A 385 11.96 7.55 6.68
C VAL A 385 11.92 8.84 7.48
N VAL A 386 12.14 9.97 6.81
CA VAL A 386 11.89 11.29 7.41
C VAL A 386 10.39 11.51 7.40
N THR A 387 9.76 11.36 8.55
CA THR A 387 8.31 11.52 8.70
C THR A 387 7.92 12.98 8.58
N THR A 388 7.50 13.41 7.39
CA THR A 388 7.08 14.80 7.14
C THR A 388 5.61 15.07 7.46
N SER A 389 4.74 14.07 7.62
CA SER A 389 3.30 14.38 7.62
C SER A 389 2.35 13.34 8.18
N VAL A 390 2.80 12.22 8.78
CA VAL A 390 1.85 11.33 9.44
C VAL A 390 1.44 11.97 10.76
N GLY A 391 0.21 12.49 10.81
CA GLY A 391 -0.31 13.26 11.94
C GLY A 391 -0.18 12.49 13.26
N GLU A 392 0.05 13.22 14.36
CA GLU A 392 0.17 12.68 15.73
C GLU A 392 -0.98 11.75 16.16
N LYS A 393 -2.11 11.75 15.43
CA LYS A 393 -3.17 10.76 15.63
C LYS A 393 -2.72 9.32 15.35
N THR A 394 -1.71 9.08 14.50
CA THR A 394 -1.21 7.72 14.20
C THR A 394 -0.31 7.12 15.28
N GLU A 395 0.31 7.91 16.17
CA GLU A 395 0.99 7.31 17.34
C GLU A 395 0.00 6.76 18.38
N ARG A 396 -1.28 7.12 18.29
CA ARG A 396 -2.37 6.55 19.11
C ARG A 396 -3.36 5.68 18.32
N LEU A 397 -3.27 5.68 16.99
CA LEU A 397 -4.05 4.81 16.13
C LEU A 397 -3.14 3.67 15.69
N ASP A 398 -3.42 2.49 16.23
CA ASP A 398 -2.96 1.23 15.68
C ASP A 398 -2.86 1.29 14.14
N PRO A 399 -1.72 0.92 13.51
CA PRO A 399 -1.53 0.99 12.06
C PRO A 399 -2.54 0.15 11.25
N VAL A 400 -3.39 -0.63 11.92
CA VAL A 400 -4.39 -1.51 11.33
C VAL A 400 -5.78 -0.85 11.28
N ARG A 401 -6.05 0.22 12.03
CA ARG A 401 -7.42 0.76 12.19
C ARG A 401 -7.88 1.71 11.09
N GLU A 402 -6.97 2.25 10.29
CA GLU A 402 -7.28 3.00 9.06
C GLU A 402 -7.20 2.12 7.79
N THR A 403 -7.49 0.82 7.92
CA THR A 403 -7.89 -0.06 6.79
C THR A 403 -9.30 0.25 6.27
N SER A 404 -9.95 1.32 6.74
CA SER A 404 -11.11 1.85 6.03
C SER A 404 -10.64 2.45 4.71
N ASN A 405 -10.89 1.68 3.65
CA ASN A 405 -10.57 1.88 2.23
C ASN A 405 -10.99 3.22 1.59
N SER A 406 -11.26 4.28 2.36
CA SER A 406 -11.74 5.55 1.84
C SER A 406 -10.66 6.65 1.86
N LEU A 407 -9.89 6.79 2.95
CA LEU A 407 -8.87 7.86 3.04
C LEU A 407 -7.52 7.47 2.42
N MET A 408 -7.10 6.21 2.54
CA MET A 408 -5.87 5.72 1.88
C MET A 408 -6.02 5.61 0.36
N TYR A 409 -7.27 5.50 -0.12
CA TYR A 409 -7.57 5.38 -1.54
C TYR A 409 -7.56 6.74 -2.26
N ALA A 410 -7.96 7.81 -1.58
CA ALA A 410 -8.15 9.13 -2.18
C ALA A 410 -6.93 10.06 -2.14
N THR A 411 -6.09 10.02 -1.09
CA THR A 411 -5.09 11.10 -0.89
C THR A 411 -3.67 10.78 -1.36
N GLY A 412 -3.39 9.54 -1.80
CA GLY A 412 -2.07 9.19 -2.34
C GLY A 412 -0.93 9.64 -1.42
N THR A 413 -1.10 9.48 -0.11
CA THR A 413 -0.12 9.89 0.90
C THR A 413 1.22 9.27 0.55
N HIS A 414 2.11 10.10 0.01
CA HIS A 414 3.45 9.68 -0.35
C HIS A 414 4.09 9.06 0.89
N PRO A 415 4.70 7.86 0.79
CA PRO A 415 5.53 7.36 1.87
C PRO A 415 6.46 8.51 2.27
N GLY A 416 6.57 8.79 3.57
CA GLY A 416 7.38 9.90 4.06
C GLY A 416 8.74 9.94 3.36
N HIS A 417 9.34 11.12 3.24
CA HIS A 417 10.57 11.28 2.46
C HIS A 417 11.65 10.29 2.92
N VAL A 418 11.94 9.31 2.08
CA VAL A 418 12.99 8.32 2.33
C VAL A 418 14.34 9.02 2.21
N LEU A 419 15.21 8.83 3.20
CA LEU A 419 16.58 9.33 3.16
C LEU A 419 17.30 8.70 1.95
N PRO A 420 17.84 9.50 1.00
CA PRO A 420 18.63 8.97 -0.08
C PRO A 420 19.84 8.21 0.49
N PRO A 421 20.14 6.97 0.06
CA PRO A 421 21.27 6.23 0.59
C PRO A 421 22.60 6.98 0.44
N GLY A 422 23.40 6.99 1.52
CA GLY A 422 24.66 7.74 1.60
C GLY A 422 24.50 9.24 1.88
N SER A 423 23.27 9.78 1.89
CA SER A 423 23.04 11.19 2.20
C SER A 423 23.37 11.53 3.66
N MET A 424 23.53 12.83 3.91
CA MET A 424 23.65 13.38 5.25
C MET A 424 22.28 13.34 5.94
N VAL A 425 22.24 12.72 7.12
CA VAL A 425 21.02 12.61 7.93
C VAL A 425 20.75 13.96 8.60
N PRO A 426 19.55 14.56 8.44
CA PRO A 426 19.22 15.79 9.15
C PRO A 426 19.30 15.61 10.66
N LEU A 427 19.92 16.56 11.37
CA LEU A 427 20.07 16.46 12.84
C LEU A 427 18.72 16.28 13.55
N ALA A 428 17.68 17.01 13.10
CA ALA A 428 16.33 16.87 13.65
C ALA A 428 15.77 15.45 13.52
N HIS A 429 16.13 14.71 12.46
CA HIS A 429 15.70 13.33 12.27
C HIS A 429 16.30 12.40 13.32
N LEU A 430 17.60 12.60 13.64
CA LEU A 430 18.28 11.86 14.71
C LEU A 430 17.68 12.19 16.09
N GLN A 431 17.46 13.49 16.36
CA GLN A 431 16.94 13.95 17.65
C GLN A 431 15.44 13.62 17.85
N ALA A 432 14.71 13.29 16.78
CA ALA A 432 13.32 12.85 16.85
C ALA A 432 13.15 11.38 17.27
N GLN A 433 14.24 10.60 17.24
CA GLN A 433 14.25 9.18 17.62
C GLN A 433 14.19 9.01 19.14
N GLU A 434 13.63 7.90 19.60
CA GLU A 434 13.58 7.57 21.03
C GLU A 434 14.99 7.40 21.63
N TYR A 435 15.92 6.82 20.84
CA TYR A 435 17.31 6.60 21.19
C TYR A 435 18.26 7.20 20.14
N PRO A 436 18.49 8.53 20.14
CA PRO A 436 19.26 9.22 19.10
C PRO A 436 20.69 8.69 18.91
N ALA A 437 21.39 8.34 19.98
CA ALA A 437 22.75 7.81 19.90
C ALA A 437 22.80 6.42 19.24
N TRP A 438 21.81 5.57 19.54
CA TRP A 438 21.67 4.27 18.88
C TRP A 438 21.31 4.45 17.40
N ALA A 439 20.34 5.32 17.10
CA ALA A 439 19.93 5.64 15.73
C ALA A 439 21.10 6.18 14.89
N ALA A 440 21.88 7.10 15.45
CA ALA A 440 23.09 7.63 14.81
C ALA A 440 24.09 6.50 14.52
N ARG A 441 24.42 5.66 15.52
CA ARG A 441 25.32 4.52 15.29
C ARG A 441 24.79 3.60 14.19
N ARG A 442 23.50 3.26 14.23
CA ARG A 442 22.87 2.37 13.26
C ARG A 442 22.85 2.96 11.85
N LEU A 443 22.52 4.23 11.69
CA LEU A 443 22.56 4.93 10.39
C LEU A 443 23.99 4.99 9.82
N ARG A 444 25.01 5.18 10.66
CA ARG A 444 26.41 5.09 10.22
C ARG A 444 26.77 3.68 9.75
N GLU A 445 26.35 2.65 10.47
CA GLU A 445 26.53 1.25 10.06
C GLU A 445 25.87 0.97 8.70
N LEU A 446 24.73 1.59 8.42
CA LEU A 446 24.02 1.50 7.13
C LEU A 446 24.63 2.39 6.03
N GLY A 447 25.72 3.11 6.30
CA GLY A 447 26.46 3.91 5.33
C GLY A 447 25.98 5.35 5.15
N TYR A 448 25.15 5.87 6.06
CA TYR A 448 24.74 7.28 6.03
C TYR A 448 25.79 8.20 6.65
N THR A 449 25.86 9.43 6.13
CA THR A 449 26.71 10.48 6.70
C THR A 449 25.94 11.19 7.82
N LEU A 450 26.61 11.49 8.93
CA LEU A 450 25.99 12.16 10.07
C LEU A 450 26.63 13.54 10.27
N PRO A 451 25.89 14.53 10.81
CA PRO A 451 26.46 15.79 11.25
C PRO A 451 27.54 15.58 12.30
N ASP A 452 28.57 16.44 12.32
CA ASP A 452 29.66 16.38 13.31
C ASP A 452 29.14 16.50 14.75
N ARG A 453 28.05 17.25 14.92
CA ARG A 453 27.33 17.40 16.18
C ARG A 453 26.38 16.22 16.37
N LEU A 454 26.90 15.16 16.96
CA LEU A 454 26.12 13.97 17.29
C LEU A 454 25.27 14.19 18.56
N PRO A 455 24.12 13.50 18.67
CA PRO A 455 23.26 13.59 19.84
C PRO A 455 23.95 13.12 21.14
N ALA A 456 23.47 13.62 22.27
CA ALA A 456 23.92 13.19 23.58
C ALA A 456 23.62 11.70 23.84
N VAL A 457 24.39 11.10 24.76
CA VAL A 457 24.21 9.70 25.17
C VAL A 457 22.98 9.58 26.07
N GLY A 458 21.85 9.12 25.51
CA GLY A 458 20.65 8.77 26.29
C GLY A 458 19.34 9.17 25.60
N PRO A 459 18.19 8.78 26.19
CA PRO A 459 16.88 9.23 25.74
C PRO A 459 16.74 10.74 26.02
N LEU A 460 16.18 11.47 25.06
CA LEU A 460 15.92 12.90 25.21
C LEU A 460 14.63 13.16 26.00
N PRO A 461 14.51 14.32 26.69
CA PRO A 461 13.24 14.78 27.21
C PRO A 461 12.16 14.81 26.13
N ALA A 462 10.92 14.40 26.45
CA ALA A 462 9.82 14.38 25.49
C ALA A 462 9.55 15.75 24.84
N SER A 463 9.79 16.85 25.56
CA SER A 463 9.71 18.21 25.03
C SER A 463 10.71 18.47 23.91
N ASP A 464 11.92 17.95 24.05
CA ASP A 464 13.01 18.20 23.12
C ASP A 464 12.81 17.33 21.86
N GLN A 465 12.35 16.09 22.02
CA GLN A 465 11.92 15.24 20.90
C GLN A 465 10.76 15.88 20.12
N ALA A 466 9.76 16.45 20.83
CA ALA A 466 8.63 17.13 20.20
C ALA A 466 9.09 18.35 19.38
N ALA A 467 10.06 19.13 19.88
CA ALA A 467 10.65 20.24 19.14
C ALA A 467 11.37 19.77 17.86
N ALA A 468 12.16 18.70 17.95
CA ALA A 468 12.84 18.11 16.78
C ALA A 468 11.86 17.58 15.72
N ARG A 469 10.81 16.86 16.16
CA ARG A 469 9.74 16.37 15.27
C ARG A 469 8.95 17.51 14.62
N ALA A 470 8.68 18.59 15.36
CA ALA A 470 8.04 19.76 14.79
C ALA A 470 8.94 20.43 13.73
N LEU A 471 10.24 20.51 13.97
CA LEU A 471 11.19 21.09 13.01
C LEU A 471 11.25 20.29 11.69
N LEU A 472 11.21 18.96 11.75
CA LEU A 472 11.17 18.08 10.56
C LEU A 472 9.96 18.31 9.66
N ARG A 473 8.85 18.83 10.21
CA ARG A 473 7.61 19.10 9.48
C ARG A 473 7.59 20.50 8.84
N HIS A 474 8.62 21.31 9.08
CA HIS A 474 8.70 22.63 8.48
C HIS A 474 8.96 22.51 6.96
N PRO A 475 8.18 23.17 6.08
CA PRO A 475 8.27 22.99 4.61
C PRO A 475 9.63 23.31 3.99
N ARG A 476 10.44 24.13 4.67
CA ARG A 476 11.80 24.51 4.24
C ARG A 476 12.92 23.80 5.00
N TYR A 477 12.60 22.74 5.72
CA TYR A 477 13.59 21.93 6.43
C TYR A 477 13.84 20.61 5.66
N PRO A 478 15.09 20.12 5.55
CA PRO A 478 16.34 20.73 6.03
C PRO A 478 16.78 21.94 5.18
N ALA A 479 17.54 22.85 5.79
CA ALA A 479 18.24 23.91 5.06
C ALA A 479 19.39 23.30 4.21
N PRO A 480 19.92 24.00 3.18
CA PRO A 480 20.99 23.49 2.32
C PRO A 480 22.37 23.34 3.00
N SER A 481 22.60 24.02 4.13
CA SER A 481 23.76 23.77 4.99
C SER A 481 23.63 22.40 5.67
N ASP A 482 24.61 22.00 6.47
CA ASP A 482 24.73 20.73 7.26
C ASP A 482 23.48 20.27 8.07
N GLY A 483 22.34 20.95 7.95
CA GLY A 483 21.08 20.67 8.63
C GLY A 483 21.08 21.13 10.09
N CYS A 484 22.15 21.80 10.54
CA CYS A 484 22.27 22.27 11.92
C CYS A 484 21.78 23.71 12.11
N GLU A 485 21.70 24.52 11.07
CA GLU A 485 21.22 25.90 11.16
C GLU A 485 19.68 25.98 11.19
N VAL A 486 19.16 26.72 12.18
CA VAL A 486 17.72 26.94 12.33
C VAL A 486 17.43 28.43 12.24
N THR A 487 16.64 28.83 11.25
CA THR A 487 16.20 30.22 11.06
C THR A 487 15.18 30.65 12.13
N THR A 488 15.04 31.97 12.34
CA THR A 488 14.00 32.54 13.22
C THR A 488 12.60 32.05 12.84
N GLY A 489 12.29 31.95 11.54
CA GLY A 489 10.99 31.43 11.06
C GLY A 489 10.74 29.97 11.48
N GLN A 490 11.77 29.12 11.43
CA GLN A 490 11.68 27.74 11.90
C GLN A 490 11.48 27.65 13.43
N VAL A 491 12.15 28.49 14.21
CA VAL A 491 11.92 28.57 15.68
C VAL A 491 10.47 28.94 15.97
N LEU A 492 9.94 29.97 15.30
CA LEU A 492 8.54 30.41 15.48
C LEU A 492 7.54 29.33 15.07
N TYR A 493 7.81 28.61 13.98
CA TYR A 493 6.99 27.47 13.56
C TYR A 493 6.97 26.36 14.62
N VAL A 494 8.13 25.96 15.14
CA VAL A 494 8.22 24.93 16.18
C VAL A 494 7.48 25.38 17.44
N ALA A 495 7.68 26.62 17.88
CA ALA A 495 7.01 27.18 19.05
C ALA A 495 5.48 27.22 18.90
N ALA A 496 4.99 27.62 17.72
CA ALA A 496 3.56 27.62 17.42
C ALA A 496 2.98 26.20 17.50
N ARG A 497 3.71 25.22 17.00
CA ARG A 497 3.29 23.82 16.91
C ARG A 497 3.31 23.10 18.26
N THR A 498 4.38 23.25 19.02
CA THR A 498 4.53 22.67 20.37
C THR A 498 3.82 23.47 21.45
N SER A 499 3.23 24.61 21.11
CA SER A 499 2.60 25.54 22.05
C SER A 499 3.56 26.09 23.12
N GLN A 500 4.85 26.18 22.82
CA GLN A 500 5.87 26.69 23.74
C GLN A 500 6.20 28.16 23.47
N ASP A 501 6.93 28.77 24.40
CA ASP A 501 7.52 30.09 24.20
C ASP A 501 8.69 29.97 23.18
N PRO A 502 8.81 30.89 22.20
CA PRO A 502 9.89 30.84 21.21
C PRO A 502 11.31 30.84 21.79
N GLN A 503 11.55 31.55 22.90
CA GLN A 503 12.86 31.53 23.55
C GLN A 503 13.14 30.16 24.16
N VAL A 504 12.14 29.53 24.78
CA VAL A 504 12.26 28.16 25.31
C VAL A 504 12.59 27.17 24.19
N VAL A 505 11.96 27.33 23.03
CA VAL A 505 12.22 26.49 21.84
C VAL A 505 13.62 26.76 21.27
N ALA A 506 14.06 28.02 21.19
CA ALA A 506 15.41 28.38 20.77
C ALA A 506 16.47 27.73 21.69
N ASP A 507 16.26 27.78 23.01
CA ASP A 507 17.13 27.16 24.00
C ASP A 507 17.12 25.62 23.88
N GLN A 508 15.95 25.02 23.64
CA GLN A 508 15.82 23.57 23.39
C GLN A 508 16.59 23.14 22.15
N LEU A 509 16.40 23.82 21.02
CA LEU A 509 17.11 23.52 19.78
C LEU A 509 18.62 23.74 19.95
N THR A 510 19.04 24.78 20.67
CA THR A 510 20.46 25.00 20.98
C THR A 510 21.04 23.83 21.79
N ARG A 511 20.32 23.33 22.81
CA ARG A 511 20.75 22.15 23.59
C ARG A 511 20.79 20.87 22.75
N LEU A 512 19.93 20.75 21.75
CA LEU A 512 19.93 19.65 20.78
C LEU A 512 21.07 19.75 19.75
N GLY A 513 21.90 20.79 19.82
CA GLY A 513 23.08 20.99 18.96
C GLY A 513 22.83 21.84 17.72
N PHE A 514 21.62 22.38 17.55
CA PHE A 514 21.31 23.30 16.45
C PHE A 514 21.96 24.67 16.68
N SER A 515 22.36 25.30 15.58
CA SER A 515 22.79 26.69 15.55
C SER A 515 21.57 27.58 15.38
N VAL A 516 21.17 28.26 16.46
CA VAL A 516 20.00 29.15 16.51
C VAL A 516 20.46 30.61 16.59
N PRO A 517 19.85 31.57 15.88
CA PRO A 517 20.16 33.00 15.99
C PRO A 517 20.01 33.51 17.42
N THR A 518 21.13 33.88 18.05
CA THR A 518 21.16 34.36 19.44
C THR A 518 20.95 35.87 19.59
N SER A 519 21.12 36.64 18.51
CA SER A 519 21.00 38.10 18.51
C SER A 519 19.57 38.62 18.28
N VAL A 520 18.58 37.72 18.19
CA VAL A 520 17.20 38.07 17.82
C VAL A 520 16.29 37.93 19.04
N THR A 521 15.57 38.99 19.37
CA THR A 521 14.44 38.90 20.31
C THR A 521 13.25 38.28 19.60
N TYR A 522 12.80 37.11 20.06
CA TYR A 522 11.67 36.42 19.44
C TYR A 522 10.34 37.08 19.83
N PRO A 523 9.43 37.33 18.87
CA PRO A 523 8.12 37.87 19.17
C PRO A 523 7.25 36.86 19.94
N VAL A 524 6.42 37.35 20.85
CA VAL A 524 5.44 36.51 21.55
C VAL A 524 4.36 36.08 20.56
N LEU A 525 4.19 34.76 20.41
CA LEU A 525 3.19 34.20 19.50
C LEU A 525 1.78 34.31 20.09
N ALA A 526 0.96 35.20 19.52
CA ALA A 526 -0.48 35.25 19.78
C ALA A 526 -1.18 33.91 19.43
N GLN A 527 -2.35 33.66 20.04
CA GLN A 527 -3.11 32.42 19.87
C GLN A 527 -3.43 32.10 18.40
N TRP A 528 -3.71 33.11 17.58
CA TRP A 528 -4.05 32.94 16.17
C TRP A 528 -2.86 32.44 15.33
N HIS A 529 -1.61 32.80 15.65
CA HIS A 529 -0.44 32.23 14.98
C HIS A 529 -0.36 30.71 15.20
N ARG A 530 -0.75 30.26 16.40
CA ARG A 530 -0.76 28.84 16.77
C ARG A 530 -1.88 28.08 16.06
N SER A 531 -3.04 28.71 15.81
CA SER A 531 -4.12 28.08 15.07
C SER A 531 -3.76 27.91 13.59
N VAL A 532 -3.19 28.92 12.95
CA VAL A 532 -2.79 28.85 11.53
C VAL A 532 -1.81 27.70 11.27
N VAL A 533 -0.78 27.54 12.10
CA VAL A 533 0.22 26.45 11.95
C VAL A 533 -0.38 25.05 12.23
N ARG A 534 -1.44 24.97 13.03
CA ARG A 534 -2.13 23.70 13.34
C ARG A 534 -3.15 23.31 12.27
N GLU A 535 -3.82 24.29 11.67
CA GLU A 535 -4.90 24.08 10.69
C GLU A 535 -4.38 23.71 9.29
N GLU A 536 -3.13 24.02 8.93
CA GLU A 536 -2.47 23.46 7.72
C GLU A 536 -2.47 21.92 7.67
N GLN A 537 -2.83 21.22 8.76
CA GLN A 537 -2.96 19.76 8.78
C GLN A 537 -4.34 19.23 8.42
N THR A 538 -5.39 20.05 8.48
CA THR A 538 -6.76 19.64 8.17
C THR A 538 -7.11 20.23 6.81
N HIS A 539 -6.68 19.58 5.73
CA HIS A 539 -7.21 19.79 4.38
C HIS A 539 -8.68 19.32 4.27
N GLU A 540 -9.53 19.71 5.22
CA GLU A 540 -10.98 19.75 5.02
C GLU A 540 -11.30 21.18 4.61
N GLU A 541 -11.98 21.36 3.48
CA GLU A 541 -12.37 22.67 2.92
C GLU A 541 -13.22 23.48 3.92
N PHE A 542 -12.58 24.20 4.84
CA PHE A 542 -13.23 25.20 5.67
C PHE A 542 -12.99 26.59 5.09
N TYR A 543 -14.09 27.26 4.73
CA TYR A 543 -14.09 28.69 4.43
C TYR A 543 -13.76 29.47 5.70
N PHE A 544 -12.61 30.14 5.73
CA PHE A 544 -12.35 31.14 6.75
C PHE A 544 -13.29 32.34 6.57
N PRO A 545 -13.86 32.91 7.65
CA PRO A 545 -14.35 34.27 7.60
C PRO A 545 -13.15 35.19 7.35
N GLN A 546 -13.23 36.06 6.34
CA GLN A 546 -12.16 37.03 6.08
C GLN A 546 -11.88 37.84 7.36
N PRO A 547 -10.61 37.97 7.78
CA PRO A 547 -10.29 38.81 8.93
C PRO A 547 -10.75 40.25 8.64
N ASP A 548 -11.34 40.91 9.65
CA ASP A 548 -11.79 42.29 9.50
C ASP A 548 -10.56 43.20 9.45
N LEU A 549 -10.13 43.56 8.24
CA LEU A 549 -8.99 44.45 7.98
C LEU A 549 -9.19 45.88 8.54
N ARG A 550 -10.33 46.15 9.19
CA ARG A 550 -10.60 47.38 9.94
C ARG A 550 -10.07 47.34 11.38
N ASP A 551 -9.66 46.19 11.89
CA ASP A 551 -8.99 46.09 13.19
C ASP A 551 -7.52 46.58 13.06
N PRO A 552 -7.15 47.68 13.76
CA PRO A 552 -5.80 48.23 13.68
C PRO A 552 -4.73 47.27 14.24
N GLU A 553 -5.05 46.35 15.14
CA GLU A 553 -4.09 45.34 15.63
C GLU A 553 -3.81 44.26 14.57
N VAL A 554 -4.84 43.83 13.83
CA VAL A 554 -4.70 42.90 12.70
C VAL A 554 -3.94 43.55 11.55
N ARG A 555 -4.21 44.83 11.28
CA ARG A 555 -3.57 45.59 10.21
C ARG A 555 -2.08 45.86 10.48
N MET A 556 -1.70 46.06 11.75
CA MET A 556 -0.31 46.25 12.17
C MET A 556 0.46 44.92 12.18
N ALA A 557 -0.18 43.82 12.62
CA ALA A 557 0.41 42.49 12.57
C ALA A 557 0.66 41.98 11.13
N CYS A 558 -0.18 42.35 10.16
CA CYS A 558 0.01 41.99 8.74
C CYS A 558 1.06 42.82 7.99
N THR A 559 1.53 43.94 8.54
CA THR A 559 2.52 44.81 7.89
C THR A 559 3.96 44.60 8.39
N ASP A 560 4.14 44.07 9.60
CA ASP A 560 5.47 43.79 10.17
C ASP A 560 5.94 42.33 10.02
N PHE A 561 5.11 41.45 9.44
CA PHE A 561 5.43 40.04 9.21
C PHE A 561 5.49 39.72 7.71
N GLU A 562 6.66 39.91 7.08
CA GLU A 562 6.98 39.21 5.84
C GLU A 562 7.34 37.75 6.16
N LEU A 563 6.33 36.93 6.49
CA LEU A 563 6.42 35.52 6.15
C LEU A 563 6.25 35.43 4.63
N PRO A 564 7.17 34.80 3.89
CA PRO A 564 6.99 34.58 2.46
C PRO A 564 5.89 33.55 2.25
N ILE A 565 4.64 34.03 2.21
CA ILE A 565 3.49 33.31 1.65
C ILE A 565 3.69 33.33 0.13
N VAL A 566 4.54 32.43 -0.35
CA VAL A 566 4.66 32.14 -1.78
C VAL A 566 3.90 30.84 -2.02
N GLY A 567 2.74 30.95 -2.64
CA GLY A 567 2.03 29.78 -3.21
C GLY A 567 0.54 29.69 -2.92
N ALA A 568 -0.25 30.72 -3.23
CA ALA A 568 -1.67 30.53 -3.52
C ALA A 568 -2.05 31.41 -4.73
N PRO A 569 -2.33 30.84 -5.91
CA PRO A 569 -2.84 31.64 -7.01
C PRO A 569 -4.27 32.10 -6.66
N ASN A 570 -4.44 33.42 -6.65
CA ASN A 570 -5.72 34.10 -6.50
C ASN A 570 -6.80 33.47 -7.39
N PHE A 571 -7.89 32.99 -6.79
CA PHE A 571 -9.15 32.76 -7.48
C PHE A 571 -9.79 34.11 -7.84
N GLY A 572 -9.34 34.68 -8.95
CA GLY A 572 -10.04 35.72 -9.69
C GLY A 572 -10.10 35.28 -11.15
N ARG A 573 -11.31 35.02 -11.68
CA ARG A 573 -11.54 34.79 -13.11
C ARG A 573 -11.07 36.02 -13.90
N ILE A 574 -9.82 35.99 -14.37
CA ILE A 574 -9.34 36.87 -15.44
C ILE A 574 -9.27 36.02 -16.70
N ARG A 575 -10.11 36.36 -17.67
CA ARG A 575 -10.10 35.81 -19.02
C ARG A 575 -8.83 36.33 -19.72
N VAL A 576 -7.75 35.56 -19.69
CA VAL A 576 -6.52 35.90 -20.42
C VAL A 576 -6.70 35.46 -21.88
N THR A 577 -6.92 36.43 -22.76
CA THR A 577 -6.72 36.28 -24.20
C THR A 577 -5.23 36.12 -24.49
N ARG A 578 -4.87 35.03 -25.18
CA ARG A 578 -3.50 34.71 -25.62
C ARG A 578 -2.92 35.84 -26.48
N SER A 579 -1.75 36.32 -26.09
CA SER A 579 -0.76 36.92 -26.98
C SER A 579 0.53 36.11 -26.79
N TYR A 580 0.98 35.45 -27.85
CA TYR A 580 2.28 34.79 -27.90
C TYR A 580 3.29 35.82 -28.38
N ASP A 581 4.24 36.17 -27.52
CA ASP A 581 5.59 36.57 -27.94
C ASP A 581 6.53 36.55 -26.74
N THR A 582 7.44 35.58 -26.70
CA THR A 582 8.86 35.71 -26.31
C THR A 582 9.54 34.33 -26.31
N ALA A 583 10.81 34.32 -26.72
CA ALA A 583 11.62 33.19 -27.16
C ALA A 583 11.96 32.14 -26.07
N PRO A 584 12.26 30.87 -26.43
CA PRO A 584 12.50 29.80 -25.48
C PRO A 584 13.94 29.77 -24.96
N SER A 585 14.10 29.61 -23.64
CA SER A 585 15.36 29.22 -23.01
C SER A 585 15.62 27.72 -23.19
N THR A 586 16.87 27.39 -23.47
CA THR A 586 17.39 26.12 -24.02
C THR A 586 17.41 24.92 -23.05
N ALA A 587 16.63 24.92 -21.96
CA ALA A 587 16.57 23.79 -21.01
C ALA A 587 15.30 22.93 -21.14
N HIS A 588 14.22 23.44 -21.72
CA HIS A 588 12.96 22.69 -21.88
C HIS A 588 12.93 21.75 -23.10
N SER A 589 13.81 21.96 -24.09
CA SER A 589 13.77 21.22 -25.35
C SER A 589 14.19 19.74 -25.24
N ARG A 590 14.91 19.32 -24.19
CA ARG A 590 15.37 17.92 -24.07
C ARG A 590 14.38 16.99 -23.36
N ILE A 591 13.53 17.54 -22.49
CA ILE A 591 12.48 16.77 -21.81
C ILE A 591 11.23 16.65 -22.70
N SER A 592 10.92 17.67 -23.49
CA SER A 592 9.80 17.63 -24.44
C SER A 592 10.02 16.62 -25.58
N THR A 593 11.24 16.42 -26.08
CA THR A 593 11.49 15.48 -27.19
C THR A 593 11.34 14.01 -26.75
N LEU A 594 11.80 13.65 -25.55
CA LEU A 594 11.62 12.29 -25.00
C LEU A 594 10.15 11.97 -24.69
N ILE A 595 9.36 12.97 -24.27
CA ILE A 595 7.94 12.79 -23.99
C ILE A 595 7.12 12.75 -25.30
N ILE A 596 7.51 13.51 -26.34
CA ILE A 596 6.82 13.52 -27.63
C ILE A 596 7.09 12.24 -28.45
N GLU A 597 8.29 11.65 -28.40
CA GLU A 597 8.57 10.35 -29.04
C GLU A 597 7.81 9.20 -28.35
N GLU A 598 7.67 9.24 -27.03
CA GLU A 598 6.95 8.22 -26.26
C GLU A 598 5.42 8.31 -26.48
N ILE A 599 4.86 9.52 -26.58
CA ILE A 599 3.44 9.76 -26.88
C ILE A 599 3.10 9.39 -28.35
N ALA A 600 4.01 9.64 -29.29
CA ALA A 600 3.82 9.29 -30.70
C ALA A 600 3.80 7.77 -30.95
N ASN A 601 4.52 6.98 -30.15
CA ASN A 601 4.45 5.52 -30.20
C ASN A 601 3.15 4.93 -29.60
N ARG A 602 2.40 5.69 -28.77
CA ARG A 602 1.31 5.17 -27.91
C ARG A 602 -0.10 5.47 -28.42
N SER A 603 -0.31 6.64 -29.01
CA SER A 603 -1.51 6.99 -29.78
C SER A 603 -1.74 6.09 -31.02
N PHE A 604 -0.72 5.32 -31.42
CA PHE A 604 -0.74 4.39 -32.56
C PHE A 604 -1.39 3.01 -32.27
N LEU A 605 -1.55 2.63 -30.99
CA LEU A 605 -2.06 1.30 -30.58
C LEU A 605 -3.53 1.06 -30.98
N THR A 606 -4.33 2.11 -31.10
CA THR A 606 -5.78 2.03 -31.29
C THR A 606 -6.19 1.98 -32.76
N HIS A 607 -5.52 2.76 -33.62
CA HIS A 607 -5.69 2.69 -35.07
C HIS A 607 -5.10 1.39 -35.67
N SER A 608 -4.04 0.85 -35.07
CA SER A 608 -3.48 -0.45 -35.46
C SER A 608 -4.43 -1.60 -35.10
N TRP A 609 -5.17 -1.49 -34.00
CA TRP A 609 -6.04 -2.58 -33.53
C TRP A 609 -7.26 -2.85 -34.40
N THR A 610 -7.94 -1.82 -34.87
CA THR A 610 -9.06 -2.01 -35.82
C THR A 610 -8.60 -2.76 -37.08
N LYS A 611 -7.38 -2.49 -37.55
CA LYS A 611 -6.75 -3.22 -38.66
C LYS A 611 -6.39 -4.66 -38.28
N ILE A 612 -5.77 -4.88 -37.12
CA ILE A 612 -5.42 -6.22 -36.61
C ILE A 612 -6.67 -7.11 -36.47
N ARG A 613 -7.77 -6.58 -35.92
CA ARG A 613 -9.03 -7.31 -35.72
C ARG A 613 -9.72 -7.64 -37.05
N SER A 614 -9.70 -6.70 -38.01
CA SER A 614 -10.22 -6.93 -39.37
C SER A 614 -9.39 -7.98 -40.11
N ALA A 615 -8.07 -7.95 -39.98
CA ALA A 615 -7.15 -8.94 -40.52
C ALA A 615 -7.38 -10.34 -39.95
N ALA A 616 -7.55 -10.45 -38.62
CA ALA A 616 -7.82 -11.71 -37.93
C ALA A 616 -9.18 -12.32 -38.34
N ARG A 617 -10.22 -11.49 -38.55
CA ARG A 617 -11.56 -11.95 -38.96
C ARG A 617 -11.65 -12.38 -40.43
N SER A 618 -10.80 -11.83 -41.30
CA SER A 618 -10.86 -12.03 -42.76
C SER A 618 -9.95 -13.16 -43.27
N ALA A 619 -9.15 -13.78 -42.40
CA ALA A 619 -8.21 -14.82 -42.79
C ALA A 619 -8.85 -16.21 -42.72
N HIS A 620 -8.70 -16.97 -43.81
CA HIS A 620 -9.33 -18.30 -43.97
C HIS A 620 -8.47 -19.43 -43.39
N THR A 621 -7.17 -19.17 -43.14
CA THR A 621 -6.23 -20.14 -42.56
C THR A 621 -5.40 -19.50 -41.44
N PRO A 622 -4.95 -20.28 -40.44
CA PRO A 622 -4.20 -19.78 -39.28
C PRO A 622 -2.94 -18.99 -39.66
N ASP A 623 -2.16 -19.49 -40.61
CA ASP A 623 -0.91 -18.86 -41.04
C ASP A 623 -1.15 -17.50 -41.72
N THR A 624 -2.26 -17.38 -42.44
CA THR A 624 -2.68 -16.12 -43.05
C THR A 624 -3.12 -15.10 -41.99
N SER A 625 -3.81 -15.55 -40.93
CA SER A 625 -4.23 -14.71 -39.80
C SER A 625 -3.02 -14.13 -39.06
N LEU A 626 -2.04 -14.99 -38.75
CA LEU A 626 -0.83 -14.60 -38.04
C LEU A 626 0.03 -13.65 -38.90
N SER A 627 0.29 -14.00 -40.17
CA SER A 627 1.08 -13.15 -41.05
C SER A 627 0.46 -11.76 -41.22
N ARG A 628 -0.86 -11.66 -41.41
CA ARG A 628 -1.55 -10.37 -41.49
C ARG A 628 -1.53 -9.61 -40.16
N PHE A 629 -1.77 -10.30 -39.04
CA PHE A 629 -1.66 -9.71 -37.70
C PHE A 629 -0.28 -9.10 -37.50
N LEU A 630 0.78 -9.88 -37.75
CA LEU A 630 2.17 -9.47 -37.56
C LEU A 630 2.59 -8.35 -38.50
N THR A 631 2.08 -8.37 -39.74
CA THR A 631 2.28 -7.28 -40.69
C THR A 631 1.56 -6.00 -40.26
N SER A 632 0.41 -6.12 -39.59
CA SER A 632 -0.33 -4.95 -39.08
C SER A 632 0.26 -4.35 -37.79
N ILE A 633 1.04 -5.10 -37.01
CA ILE A 633 1.80 -4.58 -35.87
C ILE A 633 3.18 -4.01 -36.25
N ARG A 634 3.74 -4.35 -37.42
CA ARG A 634 5.02 -3.80 -37.92
C ARG A 634 5.18 -2.27 -37.79
N PRO A 635 4.18 -1.45 -38.13
CA PRO A 635 4.32 0.00 -38.02
C PRO A 635 4.38 0.53 -36.56
N LEU A 636 4.19 -0.32 -35.53
CA LEU A 636 4.39 0.05 -34.11
C LEU A 636 5.90 0.20 -33.75
N ARG A 637 6.80 -0.03 -34.70
CA ARG A 637 8.25 -0.09 -34.49
C ARG A 637 8.95 1.11 -35.10
N GLN A 638 9.22 2.13 -34.29
CA GLN A 638 10.36 3.00 -34.58
C GLN A 638 11.63 2.34 -34.02
N GLY A 639 12.52 1.87 -34.91
CA GLY A 639 13.89 1.45 -34.57
C GLY A 639 14.15 -0.04 -34.29
N ALA A 640 13.16 -0.93 -34.32
CA ALA A 640 13.40 -2.37 -34.17
C ALA A 640 13.79 -3.02 -35.51
N THR A 641 14.73 -3.98 -35.48
CA THR A 641 15.08 -4.78 -36.66
C THR A 641 13.81 -5.47 -37.22
N PRO A 642 13.61 -5.48 -38.55
CA PRO A 642 12.32 -5.79 -39.18
C PRO A 642 11.76 -7.22 -39.01
N HIS A 643 12.35 -8.04 -38.13
CA HIS A 643 12.08 -9.48 -38.02
C HIS A 643 11.90 -10.05 -36.60
N HIS A 644 12.13 -9.29 -35.52
CA HIS A 644 12.12 -9.87 -34.16
C HIS A 644 10.84 -9.56 -33.38
N ILE A 645 9.95 -10.52 -33.13
CA ILE A 645 8.67 -10.39 -32.41
C ILE A 645 8.89 -10.49 -30.90
N ARG A 646 8.40 -9.49 -30.17
CA ARG A 646 8.51 -9.50 -28.71
C ARG A 646 7.56 -10.51 -28.10
N LEU A 647 7.92 -11.01 -26.93
CA LEU A 647 7.12 -11.99 -26.20
C LEU A 647 5.69 -11.51 -25.95
N THR A 648 5.52 -10.28 -25.49
CA THR A 648 4.20 -9.68 -25.22
C THR A 648 3.36 -9.52 -26.48
N GLU A 649 3.98 -9.16 -27.62
CA GLU A 649 3.30 -9.09 -28.92
C GLU A 649 2.75 -10.46 -29.32
N LEU A 650 3.57 -11.51 -29.17
CA LEU A 650 3.19 -12.88 -29.49
C LEU A 650 2.10 -13.40 -28.54
N THR A 651 2.17 -13.09 -27.24
CA THR A 651 1.12 -13.47 -26.27
C THR A 651 -0.20 -12.76 -26.56
N SER A 652 -0.18 -11.46 -26.83
CA SER A 652 -1.38 -10.71 -27.22
C SER A 652 -2.00 -11.26 -28.50
N ALA A 653 -1.17 -11.62 -29.48
CA ALA A 653 -1.62 -12.28 -30.71
C ALA A 653 -2.28 -13.64 -30.42
N ALA A 654 -1.73 -14.45 -29.52
CA ALA A 654 -2.27 -15.74 -29.13
C ALA A 654 -3.66 -15.59 -28.52
N ILE A 655 -3.83 -14.62 -27.62
CA ILE A 655 -5.14 -14.32 -27.03
C ILE A 655 -6.12 -13.90 -28.11
N VAL A 656 -5.76 -12.96 -28.99
CA VAL A 656 -6.66 -12.39 -30.01
C VAL A 656 -7.05 -13.39 -31.10
N LEU A 657 -6.13 -14.28 -31.45
CA LEU A 657 -6.39 -15.36 -32.41
C LEU A 657 -7.05 -16.58 -31.75
N ASN A 658 -7.20 -16.57 -30.41
CA ASN A 658 -7.73 -17.66 -29.62
C ASN A 658 -6.96 -18.96 -29.89
N ARG A 659 -5.63 -18.88 -29.77
CA ARG A 659 -4.71 -19.99 -29.97
C ARG A 659 -3.80 -20.12 -28.76
N PRO A 660 -3.41 -21.36 -28.37
CA PRO A 660 -2.32 -21.54 -27.43
C PRO A 660 -1.07 -20.80 -27.86
N PHE A 661 -0.37 -20.19 -26.91
CA PHE A 661 0.87 -19.45 -27.13
C PHE A 661 1.92 -20.30 -27.88
N ARG A 662 2.05 -21.59 -27.52
CA ARG A 662 2.93 -22.55 -28.18
C ARG A 662 2.62 -22.74 -29.67
N GLU A 663 1.35 -22.91 -30.03
CA GLU A 663 0.95 -23.04 -31.44
C GLU A 663 1.35 -21.81 -32.25
N LEU A 664 1.22 -20.63 -31.63
CA LEU A 664 1.54 -19.38 -32.29
C LEU A 664 3.05 -19.16 -32.46
N ALA A 665 3.85 -19.52 -31.46
CA ALA A 665 5.30 -19.53 -31.55
C ALA A 665 5.77 -20.48 -32.67
N ALA A 666 5.23 -21.70 -32.73
CA ALA A 666 5.55 -22.65 -33.80
C ALA A 666 5.16 -22.10 -35.20
N ALA A 667 4.02 -21.42 -35.31
CA ALA A 667 3.61 -20.78 -36.56
C ALA A 667 4.53 -19.61 -36.96
N ALA A 668 5.01 -18.82 -36.00
CA ALA A 668 5.99 -17.77 -36.26
C ALA A 668 7.32 -18.35 -36.80
N ASN A 669 7.80 -19.45 -36.20
CA ASN A 669 8.98 -20.17 -36.66
C ASN A 669 8.83 -20.69 -38.10
N ARG A 670 7.70 -21.31 -38.45
CA ARG A 670 7.42 -21.77 -39.83
C ARG A 670 7.40 -20.63 -40.85
N LEU A 671 7.04 -19.42 -40.42
CA LEU A 671 7.04 -18.21 -41.26
C LEU A 671 8.42 -17.52 -41.33
N GLY A 672 9.45 -18.08 -40.68
CA GLY A 672 10.80 -17.49 -40.63
C GLY A 672 10.85 -16.18 -39.84
N LEU A 673 9.96 -16.03 -38.86
CA LEU A 673 9.88 -14.85 -38.02
C LEU A 673 10.62 -15.11 -36.72
N HIS A 674 11.56 -14.21 -36.37
CA HIS A 674 12.30 -14.35 -35.14
C HIS A 674 11.46 -13.91 -33.94
N HIS A 675 11.62 -14.54 -32.78
CA HIS A 675 10.91 -14.15 -31.55
C HIS A 675 11.60 -14.54 -30.24
N ASP A 676 11.22 -13.89 -29.13
CA ASP A 676 11.79 -14.06 -27.77
C ASP A 676 11.61 -15.45 -27.12
N ALA A 677 10.97 -16.39 -27.81
CA ALA A 677 10.61 -17.71 -27.31
C ALA A 677 11.06 -18.85 -28.24
N GLU A 678 11.97 -18.58 -29.17
CA GLU A 678 12.52 -19.58 -30.09
C GLU A 678 13.19 -20.75 -29.36
N ASP A 679 13.82 -20.47 -28.21
CA ASP A 679 14.60 -21.42 -27.41
C ASP A 679 13.77 -22.18 -26.37
N TRP A 680 12.46 -21.94 -26.30
CA TRP A 680 11.62 -22.49 -25.22
C TRP A 680 11.18 -23.94 -25.47
N TRP A 681 11.08 -24.32 -26.73
CA TRP A 681 10.70 -25.67 -27.13
C TRP A 681 11.78 -26.24 -28.04
N PRO A 682 12.05 -27.56 -27.96
CA PRO A 682 12.90 -28.19 -28.95
C PRO A 682 12.28 -27.95 -30.35
N PRO A 683 13.11 -27.77 -31.39
CA PRO A 683 12.59 -27.72 -32.75
C PRO A 683 11.74 -28.97 -32.97
N GLU A 684 10.51 -28.81 -33.46
CA GLU A 684 9.70 -29.95 -33.89
C GLU A 684 10.57 -30.71 -34.89
N GLU A 685 10.96 -31.96 -34.53
CA GLU A 685 11.62 -32.85 -35.48
C GLU A 685 10.72 -32.86 -36.69
N SER A 686 11.20 -32.28 -37.80
CA SER A 686 10.42 -32.19 -39.01
C SER A 686 10.07 -33.62 -39.41
N GLU A 687 8.82 -34.02 -39.16
CA GLU A 687 8.29 -35.28 -39.68
C GLU A 687 8.48 -35.20 -41.20
N GLY A 688 9.50 -35.91 -41.68
CA GLY A 688 10.00 -35.85 -43.06
C GLY A 688 9.05 -36.49 -44.06
#